data_AF-A0A8T5SW76-F1
#
_entry.id   AF-A0A8T5SW76-F1
#
_cell.length_a   1.000
_cell.length_b   1.000
_cell.length_c   1.000
_cell.angle_alpha   90.00
_cell.angle_beta   90.00
_cell.angle_gamma   90.00
#
_symmetry.space_group_name_H-M   'P 1'
#
loop_
_entity.id
_entity.type
_entity.pdbx_description
1 polymer ?
#
loop_
_entity_poly.entity_id
_entity_poly.type
_entity_poly.pdbx_seq_one_letter_code
_entity_poly.pdbx_strand_id
1 'polypeptide(L)'
;MVEETSDIHVIVYTSYGETHRGKMRYWKEGPEVVLDNGTHIRDGTNLKFQFQKEFLKDHPSLDLGESHLVEFSPIHVSEMGYSRIPIGKDTMYPPSSKNWFPHVIEGDPVSIFTIQPLMNDKRFLLTISNLHGGGFVNAFLIHNYELALLSMKRDWMVYRDIFYNKMATPEIEDLLDSEPPSWSFISSLVEDVTIPNLTIKKTMKDTLEQLVPSSFPPHIRSQVMAFLAWLNVSTIPNEDPVDFKTKYSSAELFGILVNGHLMCQLDEVEPPPYVRIMMMADRGQLKLTERPPPETELQNPWYQARLKIEEMVPDMMKRVIDHAQTLNAQGIITTKLPITRSEAINSKSAWSNRFALTILGLFMRGHVQRKSLGLKTAIYFGAAHKWPHKHLEISARLGFQSNKPPQVQIMVLPSSSIERVTRILPTVHIIDWEMGSLNLSLYNSSRRRWSINSSTIFKSLERSRSLRQLTREFGGWRNRTPIVMDQERAKILDLISWGLYLASLEKEQYSDYFHIDNRTIEDTLKQLKNEGVFSLQYSLVLHKLTSICILAEGPSSPIYSLARSFLKHAPSADVRINEDGTTCLIIARVPEDKAYDLLTRLPLKASESGITLRALPISAYIGYRNNLYQRLLKNDGTWDDDISGLLSQIRLQSKNED
;
A
#
# COMPACT_ATOMS: atom_id res chain seq x y z
N MET A 1 -25.99 1.43 -18.60
CA MET A 1 -26.20 0.62 -19.81
C MET A 1 -26.08 -0.83 -19.38
N VAL A 2 -27.12 -1.64 -19.58
CA VAL A 2 -27.07 -3.09 -19.35
C VAL A 2 -26.32 -3.67 -20.55
N GLU A 3 -25.05 -4.03 -20.38
CA GLU A 3 -24.24 -4.61 -21.45
C GLU A 3 -24.71 -6.04 -21.76
N GLU A 4 -24.80 -6.38 -23.05
CA GLU A 4 -25.03 -7.75 -23.50
C GLU A 4 -23.92 -8.67 -23.00
N THR A 5 -24.27 -9.62 -22.13
CA THR A 5 -23.40 -10.71 -21.71
C THR A 5 -23.14 -11.64 -22.89
N SER A 6 -21.92 -11.68 -23.42
CA SER A 6 -21.52 -12.71 -24.37
C SER A 6 -21.27 -14.02 -23.62
N ASP A 7 -22.11 -15.02 -23.86
CA ASP A 7 -21.89 -16.38 -23.36
C ASP A 7 -20.74 -17.05 -24.12
N ILE A 8 -19.91 -17.83 -23.43
CA ILE A 8 -18.82 -18.58 -24.07
C ILE A 8 -19.35 -19.93 -24.54
N HIS A 9 -19.30 -20.19 -25.84
CA HIS A 9 -19.65 -21.50 -26.38
C HIS A 9 -18.50 -22.50 -26.21
N VAL A 10 -18.77 -23.62 -25.54
CA VAL A 10 -17.79 -24.66 -25.22
C VAL A 10 -18.30 -26.05 -25.62
N ILE A 11 -17.36 -26.99 -25.69
CA ILE A 11 -17.61 -28.42 -25.74
C ILE A 11 -17.06 -29.02 -24.45
N VAL A 12 -17.92 -29.72 -23.70
CA VAL A 12 -17.64 -30.31 -22.39
C VAL A 12 -17.45 -31.82 -22.55
N TYR A 13 -16.39 -32.35 -21.97
CA TYR A 13 -16.05 -33.76 -21.91
C TYR A 13 -16.27 -34.26 -20.48
N THR A 14 -17.12 -35.27 -20.35
CA THR A 14 -17.42 -35.90 -19.05
C THR A 14 -16.45 -37.04 -18.74
N SER A 15 -16.42 -37.49 -17.49
CA SER A 15 -15.61 -38.62 -17.03
C SER A 15 -15.94 -39.94 -17.75
N TYR A 16 -17.13 -40.06 -18.33
CA TYR A 16 -17.58 -41.24 -19.09
C TYR A 16 -17.28 -41.15 -20.59
N GLY A 17 -16.59 -40.11 -21.05
CA GLY A 17 -16.23 -39.90 -22.45
C GLY A 17 -17.34 -39.30 -23.31
N GLU A 18 -18.49 -38.96 -22.72
CA GLU A 18 -19.54 -38.23 -23.43
C GLU A 18 -19.12 -36.78 -23.69
N THR A 19 -19.50 -36.27 -24.86
CA THR A 19 -19.16 -34.94 -25.33
C THR A 19 -20.44 -34.13 -25.53
N HIS A 20 -20.59 -33.03 -24.79
CA HIS A 20 -21.78 -32.19 -24.81
C HIS A 20 -21.42 -30.77 -25.24
N ARG A 21 -22.33 -30.07 -25.91
CA ARG A 21 -22.19 -28.63 -26.20
C ARG A 21 -22.93 -27.81 -25.16
N GLY A 22 -22.42 -26.63 -24.86
CA GLY A 22 -23.05 -25.73 -23.91
C GLY A 22 -22.47 -24.33 -23.90
N LYS A 23 -23.04 -23.51 -23.02
CA LYS A 23 -22.68 -22.11 -22.78
C LYS A 23 -22.10 -21.96 -21.37
N MET A 24 -20.92 -21.37 -21.28
CA MET A 24 -20.18 -21.21 -20.03
C MET A 24 -20.22 -19.77 -19.53
N ARG A 25 -20.40 -19.62 -18.21
CA ARG A 25 -20.34 -18.38 -17.44
C ARG A 25 -19.44 -18.59 -16.23
N TYR A 26 -18.92 -17.50 -15.67
CA TYR A 26 -18.03 -17.55 -14.53
C TYR A 26 -18.62 -16.75 -13.36
N TRP A 27 -18.66 -17.37 -12.20
CA TRP A 27 -19.17 -16.81 -10.96
C TRP A 27 -18.08 -16.79 -9.89
N LYS A 28 -18.39 -16.19 -8.73
CA LYS A 28 -17.47 -16.16 -7.58
C LYS A 28 -17.18 -17.57 -7.07
N GLU A 29 -18.16 -18.45 -7.19
CA GLU A 29 -18.09 -19.85 -6.81
C GLU A 29 -17.30 -20.68 -7.82
N GLY A 30 -17.19 -20.22 -9.08
CA GLY A 30 -16.49 -20.91 -10.15
C GLY A 30 -17.25 -20.89 -11.49
N PRO A 31 -16.79 -21.67 -12.48
CA PRO A 31 -17.47 -21.79 -13.76
C PRO A 31 -18.80 -22.55 -13.65
N GLU A 32 -19.78 -22.08 -14.40
CA GLU A 32 -21.04 -22.77 -14.66
C GLU A 32 -21.16 -23.03 -16.16
N VAL A 33 -21.60 -24.22 -16.54
CA VAL A 33 -21.97 -24.51 -17.93
C VAL A 33 -23.42 -24.96 -18.03
N VAL A 34 -24.15 -24.34 -18.96
CA VAL A 34 -25.51 -24.73 -19.35
C VAL A 34 -25.41 -25.49 -20.66
N LEU A 35 -25.66 -26.79 -20.62
CA LEU A 35 -25.63 -27.65 -21.81
C LEU A 35 -26.82 -27.34 -22.73
N ASP A 36 -26.71 -27.68 -24.02
CA ASP A 36 -27.77 -27.45 -25.02
C ASP A 36 -29.09 -28.18 -24.67
N ASN A 37 -29.02 -29.22 -23.84
CA ASN A 37 -30.19 -29.93 -23.30
C ASN A 37 -30.83 -29.24 -22.07
N GLY A 38 -30.34 -28.07 -21.68
CA GLY A 38 -30.82 -27.29 -20.53
C GLY A 38 -30.25 -27.73 -19.17
N THR A 39 -29.33 -28.70 -19.13
CA THR A 39 -28.70 -29.16 -17.88
C THR A 39 -27.65 -28.15 -17.41
N HIS A 40 -27.73 -27.75 -16.14
CA HIS A 40 -26.74 -26.89 -15.49
C HIS A 40 -25.70 -27.73 -14.77
N ILE A 41 -24.43 -27.45 -15.00
CA ILE A 41 -23.31 -28.08 -14.30
C ILE A 41 -22.52 -27.00 -13.58
N ARG A 42 -22.37 -27.17 -12.26
CA ARG A 42 -21.54 -26.37 -11.35
C ARG A 42 -20.64 -27.33 -10.57
N ASP A 43 -19.44 -26.90 -10.21
CA ASP A 43 -18.49 -27.66 -9.37
C ASP A 43 -18.13 -29.06 -9.89
N GLY A 44 -18.08 -29.22 -11.22
CA GLY A 44 -17.76 -30.48 -11.85
C GLY A 44 -16.30 -30.91 -11.64
N THR A 45 -16.08 -31.88 -10.76
CA THR A 45 -14.78 -32.54 -10.62
C THR A 45 -14.56 -33.51 -11.78
N ASN A 46 -13.34 -33.55 -12.33
CA ASN A 46 -12.95 -34.38 -13.49
C ASN A 46 -13.66 -34.06 -14.82
N LEU A 47 -14.30 -32.89 -14.94
CA LEU A 47 -14.80 -32.40 -16.22
C LEU A 47 -13.71 -31.61 -16.94
N LYS A 48 -13.73 -31.69 -18.27
CA LYS A 48 -12.84 -30.92 -19.15
C LYS A 48 -13.66 -30.17 -20.17
N PHE A 49 -13.16 -29.06 -20.66
CA PHE A 49 -13.81 -28.36 -21.76
C PHE A 49 -12.80 -27.85 -22.78
N GLN A 50 -13.32 -27.53 -23.96
CA GLN A 50 -12.61 -26.82 -25.01
C GLN A 50 -13.47 -25.68 -25.53
N PHE A 51 -12.84 -24.59 -25.94
CA PHE A 51 -13.51 -23.51 -26.64
C PHE A 51 -13.89 -23.94 -28.06
N GLN A 52 -15.05 -23.50 -28.55
CA GLN A 52 -15.40 -23.70 -29.95
C GLN A 52 -14.54 -22.83 -30.88
N LYS A 53 -14.35 -23.29 -32.12
CA LYS A 53 -13.46 -22.65 -33.09
C LYS A 53 -13.85 -21.22 -33.40
N GLU A 54 -15.15 -20.96 -33.45
CA GLU A 54 -15.74 -19.64 -33.71
C GLU A 54 -15.31 -18.65 -32.62
N PHE A 55 -15.40 -19.05 -31.35
CA PHE A 55 -14.96 -18.23 -30.21
C PHE A 55 -13.47 -17.92 -30.28
N LEU A 56 -12.63 -18.90 -30.64
CA LEU A 56 -11.18 -18.68 -30.76
C LEU A 56 -10.81 -17.72 -31.90
N LYS A 57 -11.62 -17.62 -32.96
CA LYS A 57 -11.41 -16.64 -34.04
C LYS A 57 -11.63 -15.20 -33.57
N ASP A 58 -12.61 -14.99 -32.70
CA ASP A 58 -12.92 -13.67 -32.14
C ASP A 58 -11.95 -13.26 -31.02
N HIS A 59 -11.21 -14.23 -30.47
CA HIS A 59 -10.24 -14.03 -29.39
C HIS A 59 -8.83 -14.55 -29.74
N PRO A 60 -8.13 -13.92 -30.72
CA PRO A 60 -6.78 -14.33 -31.12
C PRO A 60 -5.72 -14.17 -29.99
N SER A 61 -6.08 -13.52 -28.88
CA SER A 61 -5.26 -13.49 -27.66
C SER A 61 -5.13 -14.89 -27.03
N LEU A 62 -6.11 -15.77 -27.21
CA LEU A 62 -6.09 -17.16 -26.81
C LEU A 62 -5.43 -17.99 -27.92
N ASP A 63 -4.10 -18.10 -27.88
CA ASP A 63 -3.34 -18.97 -28.78
C ASP A 63 -3.50 -20.44 -28.35
N LEU A 64 -4.74 -20.93 -28.40
CA LEU A 64 -5.16 -22.29 -28.08
C LEU A 64 -5.58 -22.99 -29.38
N GLY A 65 -4.94 -24.10 -29.69
CA GLY A 65 -5.41 -25.00 -30.75
C GLY A 65 -6.60 -25.85 -30.29
N GLU A 66 -7.37 -26.40 -31.23
CA GLU A 66 -8.55 -27.26 -30.99
C GLU A 66 -8.26 -28.51 -30.11
N SER A 67 -7.00 -28.87 -29.91
CA SER A 67 -6.55 -29.99 -29.07
C SER A 67 -6.34 -29.67 -27.59
N HIS A 68 -6.46 -28.41 -27.18
CA HIS A 68 -6.21 -28.00 -25.79
C HIS A 68 -7.48 -28.20 -24.94
N LEU A 69 -7.39 -29.13 -23.99
CA LEU A 69 -8.40 -29.34 -22.97
C LEU A 69 -8.06 -28.53 -21.73
N VAL A 70 -9.07 -27.83 -21.21
CA VAL A 70 -9.00 -27.06 -19.98
C VAL A 70 -9.73 -27.84 -18.88
N GLU A 71 -9.16 -27.92 -17.68
CA GLU A 71 -9.85 -28.48 -16.53
C GLU A 71 -11.01 -27.56 -16.11
N PHE A 72 -12.18 -28.14 -15.87
CA PHE A 72 -13.35 -27.38 -15.45
C PHE A 72 -13.15 -26.79 -14.05
N SER A 73 -12.52 -27.54 -13.13
CA SER A 73 -12.25 -27.05 -11.78
C SER A 73 -11.20 -25.94 -11.80
N PRO A 74 -11.51 -24.73 -11.31
CA PRO A 74 -10.51 -23.68 -11.19
C PRO A 74 -9.52 -24.00 -10.07
N ILE A 75 -8.27 -23.57 -10.24
CA ILE A 75 -7.26 -23.57 -9.17
C ILE A 75 -7.31 -22.28 -8.34
N HIS A 76 -7.89 -21.21 -8.89
CA HIS A 76 -8.03 -19.92 -8.23
C HIS A 76 -9.17 -19.11 -8.84
N VAL A 77 -9.94 -18.45 -7.97
CA VAL A 77 -10.96 -17.46 -8.35
C VAL A 77 -10.75 -16.23 -7.46
N SER A 78 -10.70 -15.04 -8.07
CA SER A 78 -10.55 -13.78 -7.33
C SER A 78 -11.28 -12.62 -7.98
N GLU A 79 -11.59 -11.60 -7.18
CA GLU A 79 -12.22 -10.37 -7.64
C GLU A 79 -11.18 -9.25 -7.71
N MET A 80 -11.07 -8.62 -8.88
CA MET A 80 -10.13 -7.52 -9.12
C MET A 80 -10.75 -6.49 -10.07
N GLY A 81 -10.36 -5.22 -9.92
CA GLY A 81 -10.74 -4.18 -10.87
C GLY A 81 -10.13 -4.46 -12.24
N TYR A 82 -10.92 -4.33 -13.31
CA TYR A 82 -10.46 -4.58 -14.68
C TYR A 82 -11.02 -3.57 -15.66
N SER A 83 -10.14 -2.93 -16.42
CA SER A 83 -10.49 -2.03 -17.52
C SER A 83 -10.23 -2.70 -18.86
N ARG A 84 -11.21 -2.68 -19.77
CA ARG A 84 -10.99 -3.12 -21.16
C ARG A 84 -9.92 -2.30 -21.88
N ILE A 85 -9.66 -1.06 -21.43
CA ILE A 85 -8.60 -0.20 -21.91
C ILE A 85 -7.41 -0.29 -20.94
N PRO A 86 -6.18 -0.62 -21.41
CA PRO A 86 -5.03 -0.71 -20.51
C PRO A 86 -4.72 0.66 -19.91
N ILE A 87 -4.60 0.73 -18.59
CA ILE A 87 -4.31 1.97 -17.86
C ILE A 87 -2.79 2.07 -17.65
N GLY A 88 -2.14 2.72 -18.60
CA GLY A 88 -0.71 2.99 -18.57
C GLY A 88 0.17 1.78 -18.92
N LYS A 89 1.49 1.98 -18.81
CA LYS A 89 2.48 0.91 -18.84
C LYS A 89 2.88 0.67 -17.39
N ASP A 90 2.33 -0.34 -16.72
CA ASP A 90 2.94 -0.78 -15.47
C ASP A 90 4.34 -1.32 -15.81
N THR A 91 5.36 -0.48 -15.62
CA THR A 91 6.75 -0.80 -15.95
C THR A 91 7.39 -1.67 -14.86
N MET A 92 6.67 -2.05 -13.80
CA MET A 92 7.28 -2.82 -12.73
C MET A 92 7.54 -4.27 -13.13
N TYR A 93 6.73 -4.85 -14.03
CA TYR A 93 6.83 -6.25 -14.41
C TYR A 93 6.90 -6.44 -15.93
N PRO A 94 7.54 -7.51 -16.43
CA PRO A 94 7.66 -7.77 -17.87
C PRO A 94 6.30 -8.00 -18.55
N PRO A 95 6.17 -7.63 -19.84
CA PRO A 95 4.99 -7.92 -20.63
C PRO A 95 4.98 -9.37 -21.15
N SER A 96 4.71 -10.38 -20.32
CA SER A 96 4.95 -11.79 -20.70
C SER A 96 3.72 -12.60 -21.17
N SER A 97 2.58 -11.95 -21.41
CA SER A 97 1.30 -12.66 -21.66
C SER A 97 0.29 -11.71 -22.34
N LYS A 98 0.74 -11.12 -23.46
CA LYS A 98 -0.06 -10.16 -24.26
C LYS A 98 -0.57 -8.95 -23.46
N ASN A 99 0.17 -8.53 -22.44
CA ASN A 99 -0.13 -7.33 -21.63
C ASN A 99 -1.49 -7.33 -20.93
N TRP A 100 -1.96 -8.48 -20.41
CA TRP A 100 -3.22 -8.50 -19.65
C TRP A 100 -3.15 -7.66 -18.36
N PHE A 101 -1.99 -7.61 -17.73
CA PHE A 101 -1.83 -6.98 -16.41
C PHE A 101 -2.05 -5.46 -16.38
N PRO A 102 -1.60 -4.66 -17.37
CA PRO A 102 -2.00 -3.25 -17.53
C PRO A 102 -3.51 -2.96 -17.53
N HIS A 103 -4.35 -3.97 -17.72
CA HIS A 103 -5.80 -3.82 -17.61
C HIS A 103 -6.33 -3.98 -16.18
N VAL A 104 -5.52 -4.51 -15.26
CA VAL A 104 -5.88 -4.60 -13.84
C VAL A 104 -5.80 -3.21 -13.23
N ILE A 105 -6.92 -2.72 -12.73
CA ILE A 105 -7.05 -1.37 -12.20
C ILE A 105 -7.48 -1.39 -10.73
N GLU A 106 -7.29 -0.28 -10.06
CA GLU A 106 -7.74 -0.13 -8.68
C GLU A 106 -9.21 0.27 -8.65
N GLY A 107 -10.06 -0.58 -8.06
CA GLY A 107 -11.47 -0.24 -7.82
C GLY A 107 -12.39 -0.75 -8.93
N ASP A 108 -13.37 0.05 -9.31
CA ASP A 108 -14.41 -0.32 -10.27
C ASP A 108 -14.01 -0.04 -11.74
N PRO A 109 -14.52 -0.84 -12.69
CA PRO A 109 -15.41 -1.98 -12.48
C PRO A 109 -14.68 -3.23 -11.98
N VAL A 110 -15.25 -3.89 -10.96
CA VAL A 110 -14.77 -5.19 -10.46
C VAL A 110 -15.18 -6.31 -11.41
N SER A 111 -14.24 -7.22 -11.68
CA SER A 111 -14.42 -8.41 -12.51
C SER A 111 -13.95 -9.66 -11.77
N ILE A 112 -14.44 -10.82 -12.19
CA ILE A 112 -14.05 -12.13 -11.67
C ILE A 112 -12.94 -12.70 -12.54
N PHE A 113 -11.82 -13.02 -11.92
CA PHE A 113 -10.65 -13.65 -12.52
C PHE A 113 -10.66 -15.13 -12.14
N THR A 114 -10.78 -16.02 -13.12
CA THR A 114 -10.80 -17.47 -12.91
C THR A 114 -9.60 -18.10 -13.61
N ILE A 115 -8.85 -18.92 -12.89
CA ILE A 115 -7.65 -19.59 -13.39
C ILE A 115 -7.88 -21.09 -13.46
N GLN A 116 -7.70 -21.68 -14.64
CA GLN A 116 -7.93 -23.10 -14.90
C GLN A 116 -6.68 -23.75 -15.55
N PRO A 117 -6.30 -24.97 -15.11
CA PRO A 117 -5.20 -25.72 -15.73
C PRO A 117 -5.48 -26.15 -17.18
N LEU A 118 -4.43 -26.17 -17.99
CA LEU A 118 -4.43 -26.84 -19.29
C LEU A 118 -3.87 -28.25 -19.14
N MET A 119 -4.58 -29.26 -19.67
CA MET A 119 -4.20 -30.67 -19.50
C MET A 119 -2.86 -31.03 -20.16
N ASN A 120 -2.52 -30.37 -21.27
CA ASN A 120 -1.38 -30.71 -22.12
C ASN A 120 -0.37 -29.55 -22.24
N ASP A 121 -0.49 -28.51 -21.43
CA ASP A 121 0.36 -27.32 -21.44
C ASP A 121 0.72 -26.93 -20.00
N LYS A 122 1.89 -26.34 -19.80
CA LYS A 122 2.34 -25.82 -18.49
C LYS A 122 1.76 -24.43 -18.18
N ARG A 123 1.07 -23.82 -19.13
CA ARG A 123 0.32 -22.56 -18.98
C ARG A 123 -1.05 -22.80 -18.37
N PHE A 124 -1.67 -21.72 -17.91
CA PHE A 124 -3.02 -21.71 -17.39
C PHE A 124 -3.90 -20.81 -18.25
N LEU A 125 -5.19 -21.13 -18.29
CA LEU A 125 -6.20 -20.23 -18.81
C LEU A 125 -6.61 -19.26 -17.70
N LEU A 126 -6.45 -17.96 -17.96
CA LEU A 126 -7.07 -16.90 -17.17
C LEU A 126 -8.31 -16.40 -17.91
N THR A 127 -9.48 -16.55 -17.32
CA THR A 127 -10.73 -15.97 -17.81
C THR A 127 -11.16 -14.80 -16.93
N ILE A 128 -11.56 -13.70 -17.55
CA ILE A 128 -12.05 -12.48 -16.91
C ILE A 128 -13.51 -12.32 -17.29
N SER A 129 -14.36 -12.14 -16.28
CA SER A 129 -15.81 -12.04 -16.44
C SER A 129 -16.40 -10.92 -15.60
N ASN A 130 -17.56 -10.41 -16.02
CA ASN A 130 -18.29 -9.38 -15.27
C ASN A 130 -18.82 -9.96 -13.96
N LEU A 131 -18.61 -9.22 -12.86
CA LEU A 131 -19.19 -9.54 -11.55
C LEU A 131 -20.71 -9.69 -11.61
N HIS A 132 -21.38 -8.83 -12.39
CA HIS A 132 -22.83 -8.81 -12.55
C HIS A 132 -23.23 -9.59 -13.81
N GLY A 133 -23.58 -10.87 -13.62
CA GLY A 133 -24.10 -11.74 -14.68
C GLY A 133 -23.12 -12.80 -15.20
N GLY A 134 -21.87 -12.79 -14.73
CA GLY A 134 -20.86 -13.82 -15.07
C GLY A 134 -20.48 -13.87 -16.55
N GLY A 135 -20.83 -12.82 -17.30
CA GLY A 135 -20.59 -12.71 -18.73
C GLY A 135 -19.10 -12.55 -19.03
N PHE A 136 -18.67 -13.11 -20.15
CA PHE A 136 -17.27 -13.06 -20.56
C PHE A 136 -16.81 -11.63 -20.89
N VAL A 137 -15.59 -11.28 -20.48
CA VAL A 137 -14.96 -10.00 -20.79
C VAL A 137 -13.70 -10.21 -21.62
N ASN A 138 -12.79 -11.07 -21.15
CA ASN A 138 -11.55 -11.38 -21.85
C ASN A 138 -10.94 -12.69 -21.34
N ALA A 139 -9.98 -13.27 -22.07
CA ALA A 139 -9.16 -14.35 -21.53
C ALA A 139 -7.76 -14.37 -22.13
N PHE A 140 -6.84 -14.94 -21.35
CA PHE A 140 -5.41 -14.95 -21.61
C PHE A 140 -4.80 -16.29 -21.23
N LEU A 141 -3.71 -16.63 -21.90
CA LEU A 141 -2.82 -17.69 -21.43
C LEU A 141 -1.75 -17.07 -20.54
N ILE A 142 -1.66 -17.56 -19.31
CA ILE A 142 -0.70 -17.08 -18.32
C ILE A 142 0.26 -18.21 -17.93
N HIS A 143 1.48 -17.82 -17.59
CA HIS A 143 2.48 -18.76 -17.08
C HIS A 143 2.37 -18.94 -15.56
N ASN A 144 2.97 -20.02 -15.04
CA ASN A 144 2.99 -20.31 -13.60
C ASN A 144 3.53 -19.15 -12.74
N TYR A 145 4.46 -18.36 -13.27
CA TYR A 145 5.03 -17.23 -12.53
C TYR A 145 4.10 -16.01 -12.44
N GLU A 146 3.03 -15.95 -13.23
CA GLU A 146 2.04 -14.87 -13.20
C GLU A 146 0.88 -15.17 -12.25
N LEU A 147 0.61 -16.46 -12.02
CA LEU A 147 -0.38 -16.95 -11.06
C LEU A 147 -0.22 -16.31 -9.68
N ALA A 148 1.03 -16.17 -9.24
CA ALA A 148 1.35 -15.57 -7.95
C ALA A 148 0.75 -14.16 -7.80
N LEU A 149 0.74 -13.36 -8.86
CA LEU A 149 0.21 -12.00 -8.83
C LEU A 149 -1.31 -11.97 -8.55
N LEU A 150 -2.04 -12.94 -9.10
CA LEU A 150 -3.49 -13.04 -8.90
C LEU A 150 -3.83 -13.59 -7.51
N SER A 151 -3.00 -14.50 -6.99
CA SER A 151 -3.16 -15.06 -5.64
C SER A 151 -2.70 -14.14 -4.51
N MET A 152 -1.87 -13.14 -4.80
CA MET A 152 -1.30 -12.22 -3.81
C MET A 152 -2.03 -10.88 -3.82
N LYS A 153 -2.73 -10.55 -2.73
CA LYS A 153 -3.27 -9.19 -2.53
C LYS A 153 -2.16 -8.22 -2.15
N ARG A 154 -2.14 -7.04 -2.79
CA ARG A 154 -1.24 -5.93 -2.42
C ARG A 154 -1.67 -5.34 -1.07
N ASP A 155 -0.70 -4.86 -0.30
CA ASP A 155 -0.94 -4.22 1.01
C ASP A 155 -1.92 -3.03 0.91
N TRP A 156 -1.85 -2.25 -0.17
CA TRP A 156 -2.77 -1.13 -0.41
C TRP A 156 -4.22 -1.58 -0.64
N MET A 157 -4.43 -2.72 -1.31
CA MET A 157 -5.77 -3.25 -1.52
C MET A 157 -6.38 -3.69 -0.19
N VAL A 158 -5.61 -4.40 0.65
CA VAL A 158 -6.07 -4.80 1.99
C VAL A 158 -6.33 -3.58 2.88
N TYR A 159 -5.47 -2.55 2.82
CA TYR A 159 -5.72 -1.26 3.47
C TYR A 159 -7.09 -0.70 3.07
N ARG A 160 -7.37 -0.66 1.76
CA ARG A 160 -8.63 -0.14 1.24
C ARG A 160 -9.83 -0.98 1.69
N ASP A 161 -9.71 -2.31 1.65
CA ASP A 161 -10.79 -3.22 2.03
C ASP A 161 -11.19 -3.05 3.51
N ILE A 162 -10.22 -2.81 4.39
CA ILE A 162 -10.48 -2.59 5.83
C ILE A 162 -11.03 -1.18 6.10
N PHE A 163 -10.47 -0.16 5.43
CA PHE A 163 -10.70 1.24 5.81
C PHE A 163 -11.60 2.04 4.86
N TYR A 164 -12.05 1.50 3.72
CA TYR A 164 -12.84 2.23 2.73
C TYR A 164 -14.03 1.43 2.17
N ASN A 165 -13.92 0.11 1.97
CA ASN A 165 -14.97 -0.67 1.28
C ASN A 165 -16.27 -0.88 2.09
N LYS A 166 -16.28 -0.61 3.40
CA LYS A 166 -17.46 -0.79 4.28
C LYS A 166 -18.23 0.51 4.57
N MET A 167 -17.86 1.61 3.95
CA MET A 167 -18.36 2.92 4.37
C MET A 167 -19.55 3.33 3.52
N ALA A 168 -20.70 3.51 4.17
CA ALA A 168 -21.84 4.18 3.58
C ALA A 168 -21.36 5.51 3.00
N THR A 169 -21.82 5.86 1.80
CA THR A 169 -21.64 7.20 1.25
C THR A 169 -22.21 8.15 2.29
N PRO A 170 -21.39 9.00 2.95
CA PRO A 170 -21.95 9.99 3.85
C PRO A 170 -22.83 10.88 3.00
N GLU A 171 -24.07 11.09 3.46
CA GLU A 171 -24.95 12.11 2.91
C GLU A 171 -24.40 13.48 3.29
N ILE A 172 -23.26 13.86 2.69
CA ILE A 172 -22.78 15.24 2.68
C ILE A 172 -23.73 16.15 1.91
N GLU A 173 -24.60 15.54 1.09
CA GLU A 173 -25.66 16.22 0.35
C GLU A 173 -26.75 16.77 1.29
N ASP A 174 -27.02 16.14 2.43
CA ASP A 174 -27.96 16.66 3.44
C ASP A 174 -27.55 18.06 3.95
N LEU A 175 -26.25 18.33 4.03
CA LEU A 175 -25.75 19.66 4.40
C LEU A 175 -26.09 20.71 3.34
N LEU A 176 -26.21 20.30 2.08
CA LEU A 176 -26.48 21.16 0.92
C LEU A 176 -27.98 21.39 0.66
N ASP A 177 -28.84 20.51 1.15
CA ASP A 177 -30.30 20.62 1.02
C ASP A 177 -30.94 21.50 2.11
N SER A 178 -30.12 22.07 3.00
CA SER A 178 -30.53 22.99 4.06
C SER A 178 -30.91 24.39 3.57
N GLU A 179 -31.52 25.17 4.47
CA GLU A 179 -31.84 26.58 4.25
C GLU A 179 -30.60 27.39 3.83
N PRO A 180 -30.77 28.44 3.00
CA PRO A 180 -29.64 29.23 2.53
C PRO A 180 -28.90 29.91 3.69
N PRO A 181 -27.58 30.12 3.57
CA PRO A 181 -26.80 30.73 4.64
C PRO A 181 -27.17 32.21 4.83
N SER A 182 -26.95 32.72 6.04
CA SER A 182 -27.14 34.14 6.33
C SER A 182 -26.07 35.02 5.68
N TRP A 183 -26.40 36.30 5.42
CA TRP A 183 -25.43 37.26 4.90
C TRP A 183 -24.22 37.47 5.82
N SER A 184 -24.40 37.36 7.14
CA SER A 184 -23.29 37.46 8.09
C SER A 184 -22.31 36.30 7.92
N PHE A 185 -22.81 35.08 7.73
CA PHE A 185 -21.99 33.90 7.45
C PHE A 185 -21.31 33.98 6.09
N ILE A 186 -22.02 34.40 5.03
CA ILE A 186 -21.40 34.57 3.72
C ILE A 186 -20.27 35.61 3.79
N SER A 187 -20.51 36.73 4.48
CA SER A 187 -19.52 37.79 4.66
C SER A 187 -18.24 37.29 5.33
N SER A 188 -18.36 36.41 6.34
CA SER A 188 -17.19 35.83 7.01
C SER A 188 -16.42 34.83 6.14
N LEU A 189 -17.07 34.16 5.18
CA LEU A 189 -16.38 33.28 4.24
C LEU A 189 -15.59 34.06 3.17
N VAL A 190 -16.06 35.25 2.79
CA VAL A 190 -15.54 36.03 1.66
C VAL A 190 -14.72 37.26 2.07
N GLU A 191 -14.36 37.40 3.34
CA GLU A 191 -13.86 38.62 4.02
C GLU A 191 -12.85 39.49 3.22
N ASP A 192 -12.08 38.91 2.29
CA ASP A 192 -11.09 39.58 1.43
C ASP A 192 -11.24 39.31 -0.09
N VAL A 193 -12.39 38.82 -0.55
CA VAL A 193 -12.60 38.38 -1.93
C VAL A 193 -13.87 38.98 -2.49
N THR A 194 -13.74 39.76 -3.56
CA THR A 194 -14.91 40.22 -4.32
C THR A 194 -15.39 39.12 -5.26
N ILE A 195 -16.61 38.64 -5.02
CA ILE A 195 -17.32 37.70 -5.90
C ILE A 195 -18.40 38.48 -6.65
N PRO A 196 -18.28 38.64 -7.98
CA PRO A 196 -19.26 39.39 -8.77
C PRO A 196 -20.65 38.77 -8.66
N ASN A 197 -21.67 39.60 -8.47
CA ASN A 197 -23.08 39.20 -8.45
C ASN A 197 -23.44 38.15 -7.38
N LEU A 198 -22.68 38.08 -6.28
CA LEU A 198 -22.99 37.19 -5.16
C LEU A 198 -24.37 37.53 -4.59
N THR A 199 -25.28 36.55 -4.62
CA THR A 199 -26.65 36.69 -4.09
C THR A 199 -27.04 35.46 -3.28
N ILE A 200 -27.86 35.65 -2.24
CA ILE A 200 -28.49 34.54 -1.52
C ILE A 200 -29.58 33.94 -2.41
N LYS A 201 -29.48 32.64 -2.69
CA LYS A 201 -30.44 31.89 -3.50
C LYS A 201 -31.37 31.06 -2.61
N LYS A 202 -32.15 30.17 -3.20
CA LYS A 202 -33.20 29.40 -2.51
C LYS A 202 -32.67 28.33 -1.57
N THR A 203 -31.50 27.76 -1.87
CA THR A 203 -30.92 26.65 -1.12
C THR A 203 -29.48 26.96 -0.68
N MET A 204 -28.99 26.22 0.32
CA MET A 204 -27.58 26.24 0.72
C MET A 204 -26.67 25.95 -0.48
N LYS A 205 -26.99 24.88 -1.23
CA LYS A 205 -26.29 24.50 -2.46
C LYS A 205 -26.17 25.64 -3.47
N ASP A 206 -27.30 26.22 -3.89
CA ASP A 206 -27.33 27.24 -4.94
C ASP A 206 -26.53 28.49 -4.55
N THR A 207 -26.56 28.82 -3.25
CA THR A 207 -25.86 29.98 -2.69
C THR A 207 -24.35 29.73 -2.64
N LEU A 208 -23.92 28.60 -2.06
CA LEU A 208 -22.50 28.25 -1.93
C LEU A 208 -21.83 27.90 -3.25
N GLU A 209 -22.59 27.47 -4.27
CA GLU A 209 -22.06 27.20 -5.61
C GLU A 209 -21.30 28.41 -6.18
N GLN A 210 -21.75 29.63 -5.86
CA GLN A 210 -21.10 30.89 -6.29
C GLN A 210 -19.72 31.12 -5.64
N LEU A 211 -19.42 30.41 -4.54
CA LEU A 211 -18.16 30.54 -3.79
C LEU A 211 -17.12 29.48 -4.20
N VAL A 212 -17.49 28.50 -5.03
CA VAL A 212 -16.61 27.40 -5.42
C VAL A 212 -16.27 27.51 -6.91
N PRO A 213 -14.98 27.52 -7.30
CA PRO A 213 -14.59 27.68 -8.70
C PRO A 213 -15.19 26.61 -9.62
N SER A 214 -15.64 27.02 -10.81
CA SER A 214 -16.18 26.11 -11.83
C SER A 214 -15.11 25.25 -12.50
N SER A 215 -13.83 25.63 -12.39
CA SER A 215 -12.68 24.84 -12.85
C SER A 215 -12.47 23.55 -12.04
N PHE A 216 -13.04 23.47 -10.84
CA PHE A 216 -12.92 22.28 -10.00
C PHE A 216 -13.84 21.18 -10.55
N PRO A 217 -13.42 19.90 -10.54
CA PRO A 217 -14.29 18.80 -10.95
C PRO A 217 -15.61 18.77 -10.16
N PRO A 218 -16.75 18.35 -10.76
CA PRO A 218 -18.05 18.39 -10.09
C PRO A 218 -18.08 17.69 -8.72
N HIS A 219 -17.47 16.51 -8.61
CA HIS A 219 -17.40 15.76 -7.35
C HIS A 219 -16.58 16.49 -6.26
N ILE A 220 -15.53 17.21 -6.66
CA ILE A 220 -14.73 18.06 -5.77
C ILE A 220 -15.56 19.28 -5.34
N ARG A 221 -16.28 19.91 -6.28
CA ARG A 221 -17.15 21.06 -5.99
C ARG A 221 -18.20 20.70 -4.94
N SER A 222 -18.87 19.55 -5.08
CA SER A 222 -19.85 19.08 -4.10
C SER A 222 -19.25 18.93 -2.70
N GLN A 223 -18.06 18.34 -2.57
CA GLN A 223 -17.38 18.19 -1.28
C GLN A 223 -16.97 19.53 -0.67
N VAL A 224 -16.47 20.47 -1.49
CA VAL A 224 -16.12 21.82 -1.02
C VAL A 224 -17.36 22.59 -0.57
N MET A 225 -18.45 22.56 -1.34
CA MET A 225 -19.71 23.19 -0.94
C MET A 225 -20.23 22.60 0.37
N ALA A 226 -20.19 21.28 0.54
CA ALA A 226 -20.64 20.64 1.77
C ALA A 226 -19.77 21.07 2.96
N PHE A 227 -18.46 21.21 2.76
CA PHE A 227 -17.56 21.74 3.79
C PHE A 227 -17.90 23.18 4.16
N LEU A 228 -18.12 24.05 3.17
CA LEU A 228 -18.54 25.43 3.43
C LEU A 228 -19.89 25.49 4.15
N ALA A 229 -20.84 24.61 3.83
CA ALA A 229 -22.10 24.50 4.56
C ALA A 229 -21.87 24.05 6.01
N TRP A 230 -20.97 23.10 6.23
CA TRP A 230 -20.60 22.61 7.55
C TRP A 230 -20.01 23.71 8.45
N LEU A 231 -19.26 24.67 7.88
CA LEU A 231 -18.75 25.84 8.62
C LEU A 231 -19.84 26.70 9.27
N ASN A 232 -21.07 26.68 8.75
CA ASN A 232 -22.19 27.43 9.33
C ASN A 232 -22.64 26.88 10.70
N VAL A 233 -22.38 25.58 10.94
CA VAL A 233 -22.73 24.87 12.16
C VAL A 233 -21.50 24.33 12.89
N SER A 234 -20.30 24.71 12.44
CA SER A 234 -19.05 24.09 12.88
C SER A 234 -18.79 24.36 14.35
N THR A 235 -18.90 23.30 15.14
CA THR A 235 -18.46 23.23 16.53
C THR A 235 -17.65 21.96 16.71
N ILE A 236 -16.80 21.92 17.74
CA ILE A 236 -16.10 20.69 18.09
C ILE A 236 -17.17 19.63 18.38
N PRO A 237 -17.19 18.49 17.66
CA PRO A 237 -18.23 17.49 17.81
C PRO A 237 -18.32 16.97 19.25
N ASN A 238 -19.55 16.83 19.77
CA ASN A 238 -19.82 16.21 21.07
C ASN A 238 -19.84 14.68 20.98
N GLU A 239 -18.98 14.09 20.16
CA GLU A 239 -18.81 12.65 19.99
C GLU A 239 -17.34 12.27 20.02
N ASP A 240 -17.03 10.97 20.04
CA ASP A 240 -15.65 10.50 20.08
C ASP A 240 -14.91 10.81 18.77
N PRO A 241 -13.65 11.27 18.80
CA PRO A 241 -12.88 11.54 17.58
C PRO A 241 -12.75 10.35 16.62
N VAL A 242 -12.74 9.12 17.14
CA VAL A 242 -12.66 7.92 16.30
C VAL A 242 -13.98 7.68 15.57
N ASP A 243 -15.10 7.84 16.26
CA ASP A 243 -16.45 7.79 15.66
C ASP A 243 -16.58 8.85 14.55
N PHE A 244 -16.27 10.11 14.90
CA PHE A 244 -16.38 11.25 13.99
C PHE A 244 -15.60 11.04 12.68
N LYS A 245 -14.32 10.61 12.77
CA LYS A 245 -13.47 10.42 11.59
C LYS A 245 -14.04 9.39 10.62
N THR A 246 -14.66 8.32 11.13
CA THR A 246 -15.18 7.25 10.29
C THR A 246 -16.42 7.66 9.48
N LYS A 247 -17.18 8.65 9.96
CA LYS A 247 -18.42 9.11 9.34
C LYS A 247 -18.23 9.67 7.93
N TYR A 248 -17.15 10.41 7.67
CA TYR A 248 -16.93 11.14 6.40
C TYR A 248 -15.84 10.56 5.50
N SER A 249 -15.44 9.33 5.79
CA SER A 249 -14.33 8.62 5.16
C SER A 249 -14.42 8.46 3.64
N SER A 250 -15.63 8.35 3.06
CA SER A 250 -15.79 8.24 1.60
C SER A 250 -15.83 9.60 0.87
N ALA A 251 -15.86 10.72 1.59
CA ALA A 251 -15.76 12.07 1.07
C ALA A 251 -14.40 12.67 1.45
N GLU A 252 -13.34 12.19 0.79
CA GLU A 252 -11.94 12.42 1.18
C GLU A 252 -11.59 13.91 1.35
N LEU A 253 -11.90 14.76 0.37
CA LEU A 253 -11.58 16.19 0.44
C LEU A 253 -12.40 16.89 1.52
N PHE A 254 -13.69 16.57 1.64
CA PHE A 254 -14.52 17.10 2.73
C PHE A 254 -13.91 16.75 4.09
N GLY A 255 -13.55 15.48 4.30
CA GLY A 255 -12.92 15.01 5.54
C GLY A 255 -11.59 15.71 5.82
N ILE A 256 -10.74 15.92 4.81
CA ILE A 256 -9.47 16.65 4.96
C ILE A 256 -9.72 18.09 5.44
N LEU A 257 -10.65 18.80 4.80
CA LEU A 257 -10.96 20.20 5.13
C LEU A 257 -11.59 20.33 6.52
N VAL A 258 -12.56 19.48 6.86
CA VAL A 258 -13.16 19.43 8.20
C VAL A 258 -12.11 19.14 9.27
N ASN A 259 -11.25 18.14 9.04
CA ASN A 259 -10.21 17.81 10.00
C ASN A 259 -9.23 18.98 10.19
N GLY A 260 -8.79 19.62 9.11
CA GLY A 260 -7.94 20.81 9.17
C GLY A 260 -8.59 21.96 9.93
N HIS A 261 -9.87 22.22 9.70
CA HIS A 261 -10.63 23.25 10.42
C HIS A 261 -10.73 22.93 11.92
N LEU A 262 -11.03 21.68 12.28
CA LEU A 262 -11.07 21.25 13.68
C LEU A 262 -9.72 21.40 14.37
N MET A 263 -8.61 21.15 13.65
CA MET A 263 -7.27 21.39 14.20
C MET A 263 -7.08 22.87 14.58
N CYS A 264 -7.52 23.81 13.74
CA CYS A 264 -7.51 25.24 14.05
C CYS A 264 -8.36 25.57 15.29
N GLN A 265 -9.59 25.05 15.37
CA GLN A 265 -10.48 25.29 16.52
C GLN A 265 -9.93 24.71 17.85
N LEU A 266 -9.28 23.55 17.79
CA LEU A 266 -8.71 22.88 18.96
C LEU A 266 -7.45 23.58 19.47
N ASP A 267 -6.59 24.07 18.56
CA ASP A 267 -5.35 24.78 18.89
C ASP A 267 -5.55 26.29 19.04
N GLU A 268 -6.79 26.78 18.89
CA GLU A 268 -7.16 28.20 19.00
C GLU A 268 -6.36 29.09 18.03
N VAL A 269 -6.16 28.57 16.81
CA VAL A 269 -5.50 29.24 15.70
C VAL A 269 -6.54 29.66 14.66
N GLU A 270 -6.32 30.80 14.02
CA GLU A 270 -7.18 31.29 12.95
C GLU A 270 -7.25 30.28 11.79
N PRO A 271 -8.46 29.89 11.34
CA PRO A 271 -8.64 29.01 10.18
C PRO A 271 -8.11 29.63 8.88
N PRO A 272 -7.68 28.81 7.90
CA PRO A 272 -7.33 29.30 6.58
C PRO A 272 -8.51 30.04 5.90
N PRO A 273 -8.26 31.11 5.13
CA PRO A 273 -9.30 31.80 4.36
C PRO A 273 -9.67 30.96 3.12
N TYR A 274 -10.50 29.94 3.34
CA TYR A 274 -10.78 28.87 2.38
C TYR A 274 -11.20 29.36 0.98
N VAL A 275 -12.22 30.23 0.89
CA VAL A 275 -12.73 30.75 -0.39
C VAL A 275 -11.66 31.56 -1.11
N ARG A 276 -10.91 32.39 -0.39
CA ARG A 276 -9.78 33.16 -0.95
C ARG A 276 -8.72 32.27 -1.55
N ILE A 277 -8.31 31.22 -0.85
CA ILE A 277 -7.31 30.28 -1.35
C ILE A 277 -7.82 29.60 -2.63
N MET A 278 -9.07 29.14 -2.65
CA MET A 278 -9.66 28.49 -3.83
C MET A 278 -9.73 29.44 -5.03
N MET A 279 -10.16 30.69 -4.82
CA MET A 279 -10.22 31.70 -5.89
C MET A 279 -8.84 32.11 -6.41
N MET A 280 -7.83 32.19 -5.53
CA MET A 280 -6.45 32.43 -5.94
C MET A 280 -5.87 31.25 -6.74
N ALA A 281 -6.21 30.02 -6.36
CA ALA A 281 -5.79 28.82 -7.08
C ALA A 281 -6.39 28.77 -8.49
N ASP A 282 -7.70 29.03 -8.61
CA ASP A 282 -8.42 29.11 -9.89
C ASP A 282 -7.78 30.11 -10.86
N ARG A 283 -7.32 31.24 -10.34
CA ARG A 283 -6.64 32.29 -11.12
C ARG A 283 -5.16 32.01 -11.39
N GLY A 284 -4.61 30.90 -10.91
CA GLY A 284 -3.17 30.60 -11.01
C GLY A 284 -2.28 31.56 -10.23
N GLN A 285 -2.83 32.23 -9.21
CA GLN A 285 -2.14 33.26 -8.40
C GLN A 285 -1.63 32.70 -7.06
N LEU A 286 -1.88 31.42 -6.79
CA LEU A 286 -1.54 30.79 -5.53
C LEU A 286 -0.05 30.44 -5.47
N LYS A 287 0.66 31.00 -4.48
CA LYS A 287 2.06 30.67 -4.20
C LYS A 287 2.14 29.57 -3.15
N LEU A 288 2.63 28.40 -3.54
CA LEU A 288 2.99 27.31 -2.64
C LEU A 288 4.36 27.59 -2.02
N THR A 289 4.52 27.28 -0.73
CA THR A 289 5.72 27.69 0.04
C THR A 289 6.59 26.53 0.50
N GLU A 290 6.04 25.32 0.66
CA GLU A 290 6.78 24.21 1.25
C GLU A 290 6.98 23.02 0.31
N ARG A 291 6.07 22.76 -0.64
CA ARG A 291 6.13 21.54 -1.47
C ARG A 291 5.80 21.82 -2.94
N PRO A 292 6.69 21.47 -3.89
CA PRO A 292 6.29 21.44 -5.29
C PRO A 292 5.26 20.30 -5.47
N PRO A 293 4.11 20.54 -6.10
CA PRO A 293 3.17 19.48 -6.42
C PRO A 293 3.81 18.49 -7.41
N PRO A 294 3.36 17.22 -7.47
CA PRO A 294 3.74 16.31 -8.54
C PRO A 294 3.52 16.98 -9.90
N GLU A 295 4.40 16.73 -10.88
CA GLU A 295 4.29 17.35 -12.22
C GLU A 295 2.92 17.14 -12.87
N THR A 296 2.29 15.99 -12.63
CA THR A 296 0.95 15.64 -13.12
C THR A 296 -0.17 16.48 -12.50
N GLU A 297 0.03 17.00 -11.29
CA GLU A 297 -0.94 17.79 -10.53
C GLU A 297 -0.59 19.29 -10.52
N LEU A 298 0.51 19.68 -11.16
CA LEU A 298 1.05 21.03 -11.11
C LEU A 298 0.11 22.05 -11.75
N GLN A 299 -0.75 21.60 -12.68
CA GLN A 299 -1.75 22.43 -13.37
C GLN A 299 -3.15 22.34 -12.76
N ASN A 300 -3.33 21.57 -11.67
CA ASN A 300 -4.65 21.27 -11.13
C ASN A 300 -5.04 22.26 -10.00
N PRO A 301 -5.96 23.22 -10.23
CA PRO A 301 -6.20 24.32 -9.28
C PRO A 301 -6.72 23.85 -7.91
N TRP A 302 -7.61 22.86 -7.87
CA TRP A 302 -8.16 22.37 -6.60
C TRP A 302 -7.10 21.67 -5.75
N TYR A 303 -6.16 20.97 -6.39
CA TYR A 303 -5.07 20.29 -5.71
C TYR A 303 -4.09 21.31 -5.10
N GLN A 304 -3.78 22.38 -5.83
CA GLN A 304 -2.98 23.48 -5.29
C GLN A 304 -3.65 24.17 -4.10
N ALA A 305 -4.96 24.42 -4.18
CA ALA A 305 -5.73 25.01 -3.08
C ALA A 305 -5.66 24.13 -1.82
N ARG A 306 -5.86 22.80 -1.99
CA ARG A 306 -5.75 21.82 -0.89
C ARG A 306 -4.38 21.88 -0.22
N LEU A 307 -3.29 21.84 -1.01
CA LEU A 307 -1.93 21.91 -0.47
C LEU A 307 -1.70 23.19 0.33
N LYS A 308 -2.20 24.34 -0.15
CA LYS A 308 -2.04 25.59 0.58
C LYS A 308 -2.81 25.62 1.90
N ILE A 309 -4.02 25.07 1.92
CA ILE A 309 -4.81 24.92 3.15
C ILE A 309 -4.05 24.05 4.14
N GLU A 310 -3.50 22.91 3.70
CA GLU A 310 -2.68 22.01 4.53
C GLU A 310 -1.39 22.67 5.07
N GLU A 311 -0.81 23.66 4.36
CA GLU A 311 0.34 24.44 4.87
C GLU A 311 -0.05 25.35 6.05
N MET A 312 -1.31 25.80 6.11
CA MET A 312 -1.79 26.79 7.08
C MET A 312 -2.37 26.16 8.36
N VAL A 313 -2.78 24.89 8.32
CA VAL A 313 -3.32 24.22 9.51
C VAL A 313 -2.24 24.01 10.60
N PRO A 314 -2.63 23.93 11.89
CA PRO A 314 -1.71 23.59 12.97
C PRO A 314 -1.05 22.24 12.79
N ASP A 315 0.16 22.08 13.34
CA ASP A 315 0.87 20.81 13.32
C ASP A 315 0.69 20.06 14.65
N MET A 316 -0.07 18.97 14.62
CA MET A 316 -0.34 18.13 15.78
C MET A 316 0.66 16.97 15.93
N MET A 317 1.69 16.87 15.08
CA MET A 317 2.60 15.71 15.04
C MET A 317 3.35 15.50 16.36
N LYS A 318 3.70 16.58 17.06
CA LYS A 318 4.36 16.50 18.38
C LYS A 318 3.53 15.70 19.38
N ARG A 319 2.21 15.94 19.45
CA ARG A 319 1.29 15.26 20.39
C ARG A 319 1.35 13.75 20.20
N VAL A 320 1.31 13.31 18.94
CA VAL A 320 1.35 11.88 18.58
C VAL A 320 2.74 11.29 18.81
N ILE A 321 3.81 12.04 18.52
CA ILE A 321 5.19 11.63 18.80
C ILE A 321 5.39 11.38 20.30
N ASP A 322 4.91 12.27 21.16
CA ASP A 322 5.05 12.14 22.62
C ASP A 322 4.39 10.83 23.09
N HIS A 323 3.17 10.54 22.65
CA HIS A 323 2.49 9.27 22.96
C HIS A 323 3.22 8.03 22.39
N ALA A 324 3.67 8.09 21.15
CA ALA A 324 4.41 6.99 20.53
C ALA A 324 5.74 6.71 21.27
N GLN A 325 6.45 7.75 21.71
CA GLN A 325 7.67 7.62 22.51
C GLN A 325 7.38 6.98 23.88
N THR A 326 6.31 7.40 24.56
CA THR A 326 5.88 6.77 25.82
C THR A 326 5.59 5.29 25.64
N LEU A 327 4.80 4.92 24.63
CA LEU A 327 4.45 3.52 24.36
C LEU A 327 5.68 2.68 23.96
N ASN A 328 6.60 3.25 23.17
CA ASN A 328 7.87 2.62 22.83
C ASN A 328 8.76 2.38 24.06
N ALA A 329 8.83 3.34 24.97
CA ALA A 329 9.62 3.22 26.20
C ALA A 329 9.04 2.16 27.15
N GLN A 330 7.72 2.05 27.23
CA GLN A 330 7.04 1.00 27.99
C GLN A 330 7.16 -0.38 27.33
N GLY A 331 7.18 -0.42 26.00
CA GLY A 331 7.23 -1.65 25.21
C GLY A 331 6.00 -2.53 25.40
N ILE A 332 4.88 -2.00 25.86
CA ILE A 332 3.65 -2.78 26.10
C ILE A 332 2.88 -2.93 24.80
N ILE A 333 2.21 -4.06 24.61
CA ILE A 333 1.29 -4.29 23.48
C ILE A 333 -0.11 -3.90 23.96
N THR A 334 -0.75 -2.97 23.24
CA THR A 334 -2.12 -2.51 23.50
C THR A 334 -2.93 -2.54 22.22
N THR A 335 -4.21 -2.87 22.35
CA THR A 335 -5.21 -2.85 21.27
C THR A 335 -6.11 -1.61 21.32
N LYS A 336 -5.79 -0.65 22.20
CA LYS A 336 -6.58 0.57 22.41
C LYS A 336 -5.70 1.82 22.31
N LEU A 337 -6.32 2.95 21.97
CA LEU A 337 -5.64 4.24 22.06
C LEU A 337 -5.27 4.58 23.51
N PRO A 338 -4.16 5.29 23.75
CA PRO A 338 -3.72 5.67 25.08
C PRO A 338 -4.67 6.65 25.79
N ILE A 339 -5.53 7.33 25.04
CA ILE A 339 -6.58 8.20 25.58
C ILE A 339 -7.91 7.50 25.32
N THR A 340 -8.67 7.24 26.37
CA THR A 340 -9.96 6.55 26.30
C THR A 340 -11.07 7.48 25.79
N ARG A 341 -12.16 6.86 25.30
CA ARG A 341 -13.39 7.58 24.92
C ARG A 341 -13.94 8.45 26.05
N SER A 342 -13.95 7.92 27.29
CA SER A 342 -14.46 8.64 28.46
C SER A 342 -13.65 9.89 28.76
N GLU A 343 -12.31 9.80 28.69
CA GLU A 343 -11.44 10.97 28.88
C GLU A 343 -11.66 12.03 27.80
N ALA A 344 -11.82 11.61 26.54
CA ALA A 344 -12.03 12.51 25.42
C ALA A 344 -13.37 13.27 25.50
N ILE A 345 -14.45 12.61 25.94
CA ILE A 345 -15.77 13.26 26.13
C ILE A 345 -15.71 14.31 27.24
N ASN A 346 -14.92 14.07 28.30
CA ASN A 346 -14.89 14.93 29.48
C ASN A 346 -13.86 16.07 29.40
N SER A 347 -13.01 16.14 28.36
CA SER A 347 -11.95 17.14 28.27
C SER A 347 -11.59 17.51 26.83
N LYS A 348 -11.67 18.81 26.49
CA LYS A 348 -11.24 19.36 25.19
C LYS A 348 -9.79 18.97 24.86
N SER A 349 -8.91 18.95 25.86
CA SER A 349 -7.49 18.57 25.68
C SER A 349 -7.33 17.08 25.35
N ALA A 350 -8.05 16.21 26.06
CA ALA A 350 -8.05 14.77 25.78
C ALA A 350 -8.68 14.48 24.41
N TRP A 351 -9.78 15.16 24.07
CA TRP A 351 -10.40 15.10 22.75
C TRP A 351 -9.40 15.47 21.65
N SER A 352 -8.71 16.60 21.82
CA SER A 352 -7.70 17.10 20.89
C SER A 352 -6.57 16.10 20.66
N ASN A 353 -6.03 15.51 21.73
CA ASN A 353 -4.98 14.50 21.61
C ASN A 353 -5.50 13.21 20.97
N ARG A 354 -6.68 12.71 21.36
CA ARG A 354 -7.29 11.51 20.76
C ARG A 354 -7.61 11.73 19.27
N PHE A 355 -8.05 12.93 18.90
CA PHE A 355 -8.22 13.34 17.51
C PHE A 355 -6.89 13.29 16.75
N ALA A 356 -5.83 13.92 17.28
CA ALA A 356 -4.49 13.89 16.68
C ALA A 356 -3.98 12.45 16.45
N LEU A 357 -4.12 11.58 17.46
CA LEU A 357 -3.75 10.16 17.39
C LEU A 357 -4.52 9.41 16.29
N THR A 358 -5.77 9.80 16.05
CA THR A 358 -6.63 9.17 15.04
C THR A 358 -6.31 9.68 13.63
N ILE A 359 -6.14 10.99 13.44
CA ILE A 359 -5.92 11.58 12.11
C ILE A 359 -4.51 11.33 11.58
N LEU A 360 -3.47 11.45 12.41
CA LEU A 360 -2.08 11.17 12.03
C LEU A 360 -1.72 9.67 12.13
N GLY A 361 -2.68 8.88 12.61
CA GLY A 361 -2.66 7.43 12.64
C GLY A 361 -1.56 6.86 13.53
N LEU A 362 -1.79 6.82 14.85
CA LEU A 362 -0.94 6.04 15.76
C LEU A 362 -1.14 4.55 15.48
N PHE A 363 -0.06 3.87 15.11
CA PHE A 363 -0.08 2.43 14.84
C PHE A 363 1.10 1.73 15.52
N MET A 364 0.92 0.43 15.79
CA MET A 364 1.99 -0.45 16.20
C MET A 364 2.48 -1.30 15.04
N ARG A 365 3.78 -1.60 15.03
CA ARG A 365 4.42 -2.40 14.00
C ARG A 365 5.54 -3.25 14.61
N GLY A 366 5.76 -4.42 14.04
CA GLY A 366 6.77 -5.37 14.46
C GLY A 366 7.86 -5.51 13.41
N HIS A 367 9.11 -5.26 13.79
CA HIS A 367 10.26 -5.67 12.99
C HIS A 367 10.54 -7.15 13.27
N VAL A 368 10.11 -8.01 12.36
CA VAL A 368 10.20 -9.46 12.55
C VAL A 368 11.62 -9.96 12.33
N GLN A 369 12.13 -10.71 13.29
CA GLN A 369 13.42 -11.36 13.26
C GLN A 369 13.31 -12.64 12.43
N ARG A 370 13.46 -12.57 11.10
CA ARG A 370 13.23 -13.73 10.19
C ARG A 370 13.96 -15.02 10.62
N LYS A 371 15.17 -14.88 11.17
CA LYS A 371 15.96 -15.99 11.73
C LYS A 371 15.27 -16.73 12.88
N SER A 372 14.42 -16.06 13.68
CA SER A 372 13.63 -16.71 14.73
C SER A 372 12.62 -17.71 14.18
N LEU A 373 12.33 -17.65 12.89
CA LEU A 373 11.41 -18.53 12.19
C LEU A 373 12.15 -19.53 11.30
N GLY A 374 13.49 -19.50 11.23
CA GLY A 374 14.26 -20.32 10.29
C GLY A 374 14.23 -19.80 8.84
N LEU A 375 13.72 -18.58 8.64
CA LEU A 375 13.68 -17.87 7.36
C LEU A 375 14.90 -16.95 7.21
N LYS A 376 15.27 -16.63 5.97
CA LYS A 376 16.22 -15.56 5.66
C LYS A 376 15.64 -14.58 4.65
N THR A 377 16.22 -13.39 4.63
CA THR A 377 15.91 -12.34 3.67
C THR A 377 16.88 -12.42 2.49
N ALA A 378 16.35 -12.35 1.27
CA ALA A 378 17.09 -12.32 0.03
C ALA A 378 16.72 -11.07 -0.77
N ILE A 379 17.72 -10.33 -1.21
CA ILE A 379 17.54 -9.06 -1.91
C ILE A 379 18.01 -9.21 -3.35
N TYR A 380 17.12 -8.98 -4.30
CA TYR A 380 17.48 -8.80 -5.69
C TYR A 380 17.57 -7.30 -6.01
N PHE A 381 18.71 -6.88 -6.56
CA PHE A 381 18.91 -5.54 -7.13
C PHE A 381 19.22 -5.69 -8.63
N GLY A 382 18.42 -5.10 -9.51
CA GLY A 382 18.60 -5.25 -10.96
C GLY A 382 17.48 -4.64 -11.78
N ALA A 383 17.40 -4.98 -13.07
CA ALA A 383 16.34 -4.49 -13.94
C ALA A 383 15.01 -5.24 -13.73
N ALA A 384 13.91 -4.61 -14.16
CA ALA A 384 12.53 -5.10 -14.12
C ALA A 384 12.29 -6.35 -14.98
N HIS A 385 12.81 -7.51 -14.56
CA HIS A 385 12.68 -8.75 -15.35
C HIS A 385 11.85 -9.84 -14.66
N LYS A 386 11.30 -9.58 -13.47
CA LYS A 386 10.70 -10.63 -12.64
C LYS A 386 9.33 -10.27 -12.10
N TRP A 387 8.37 -11.14 -12.34
CA TRP A 387 7.02 -11.10 -11.76
C TRP A 387 7.06 -11.38 -10.26
N PRO A 388 6.05 -10.90 -9.50
CA PRO A 388 5.88 -11.26 -8.10
C PRO A 388 5.90 -12.77 -7.89
N HIS A 389 6.43 -13.18 -6.75
CA HIS A 389 6.46 -14.56 -6.33
C HIS A 389 5.93 -14.64 -4.90
N LYS A 390 5.42 -15.80 -4.47
CA LYS A 390 4.88 -15.98 -3.11
C LYS A 390 5.85 -15.64 -1.97
N HIS A 391 7.14 -15.57 -2.26
CA HIS A 391 8.17 -15.18 -1.28
C HIS A 391 8.45 -13.67 -1.24
N LEU A 392 7.87 -12.88 -2.16
CA LEU A 392 8.08 -11.44 -2.26
C LEU A 392 7.37 -10.73 -1.11
N GLU A 393 8.13 -9.94 -0.36
CA GLU A 393 7.63 -9.03 0.67
C GLU A 393 7.40 -7.63 0.09
N ILE A 394 8.36 -7.13 -0.69
CA ILE A 394 8.35 -5.77 -1.26
C ILE A 394 8.98 -5.77 -2.65
N SER A 395 8.44 -4.95 -3.54
CA SER A 395 9.12 -4.48 -4.76
C SER A 395 9.16 -2.95 -4.79
N ALA A 396 10.32 -2.38 -5.12
CA ALA A 396 10.49 -0.93 -5.26
C ALA A 396 11.22 -0.59 -6.56
N ARG A 397 10.70 0.42 -7.27
CA ARG A 397 11.35 1.02 -8.45
C ARG A 397 12.20 2.20 -8.00
N LEU A 398 13.43 2.25 -8.51
CA LEU A 398 14.42 3.26 -8.14
C LEU A 398 14.69 4.23 -9.28
N GLY A 399 14.88 5.50 -8.95
CA GLY A 399 15.12 6.58 -9.90
C GLY A 399 13.85 7.03 -10.64
N PHE A 400 13.99 8.13 -11.41
CA PHE A 400 12.95 8.70 -12.25
C PHE A 400 13.32 8.54 -13.73
N GLN A 401 12.34 8.30 -14.60
CA GLN A 401 12.44 8.50 -16.05
C GLN A 401 13.62 7.79 -16.76
N SER A 402 13.82 6.49 -16.54
CA SER A 402 14.66 5.67 -17.44
C SER A 402 13.85 4.56 -18.09
N ASN A 403 14.23 4.17 -19.32
CA ASN A 403 13.55 3.09 -20.05
C ASN A 403 13.68 1.72 -19.35
N LYS A 404 14.68 1.55 -18.46
CA LYS A 404 14.91 0.35 -17.65
C LYS A 404 15.36 0.76 -16.23
N PRO A 405 14.44 1.20 -15.36
CA PRO A 405 14.80 1.65 -14.02
C PRO A 405 15.25 0.46 -13.17
N PRO A 406 16.29 0.62 -12.33
CA PRO A 406 16.66 -0.41 -11.38
C PRO A 406 15.53 -0.65 -10.38
N GLN A 407 15.45 -1.87 -9.90
CA GLN A 407 14.46 -2.34 -8.95
C GLN A 407 15.13 -3.07 -7.81
N VAL A 408 14.49 -2.98 -6.65
CA VAL A 408 14.81 -3.77 -5.46
C VAL A 408 13.62 -4.66 -5.16
N GLN A 409 13.88 -5.96 -5.05
CA GLN A 409 12.90 -6.94 -4.59
C GLN A 409 13.43 -7.60 -3.32
N ILE A 410 12.63 -7.54 -2.26
CA ILE A 410 12.95 -8.16 -0.97
C ILE A 410 12.09 -9.41 -0.85
N MET A 411 12.73 -10.55 -0.74
CA MET A 411 12.12 -11.86 -0.62
C MET A 411 12.45 -12.48 0.74
N VAL A 412 11.53 -13.31 1.23
CA VAL A 412 11.70 -14.07 2.46
C VAL A 412 11.61 -15.54 2.11
N LEU A 413 12.68 -16.29 2.36
CA LEU A 413 12.86 -17.67 1.91
C LEU A 413 13.26 -18.57 3.08
N PRO A 414 12.86 -19.85 3.10
CA PRO A 414 13.45 -20.82 4.03
C PRO A 414 14.90 -21.13 3.62
N SER A 415 15.71 -21.52 4.60
CA SER A 415 17.13 -21.81 4.38
C SER A 415 17.39 -22.86 3.29
N SER A 416 16.50 -23.86 3.14
CA SER A 416 16.58 -24.91 2.10
C SER A 416 16.45 -24.38 0.66
N SER A 417 15.86 -23.20 0.46
CA SER A 417 15.69 -22.60 -0.86
C SER A 417 16.85 -21.71 -1.28
N ILE A 418 17.62 -21.22 -0.31
CA ILE A 418 18.61 -20.17 -0.54
C ILE A 418 19.70 -20.61 -1.50
N GLU A 419 20.26 -21.81 -1.31
CA GLU A 419 21.30 -22.33 -2.21
C GLU A 419 20.81 -22.47 -3.65
N ARG A 420 19.55 -22.87 -3.84
CA ARG A 420 18.97 -22.98 -5.19
C ARG A 420 18.78 -21.59 -5.80
N VAL A 421 18.36 -20.60 -5.02
CA VAL A 421 18.20 -19.21 -5.50
C VAL A 421 19.55 -18.58 -5.85
N THR A 422 20.57 -18.68 -4.99
CA THR A 422 21.88 -18.04 -5.20
C THR A 422 22.62 -18.62 -6.39
N ARG A 423 22.49 -19.93 -6.65
CA ARG A 423 23.07 -20.58 -7.84
C ARG A 423 22.53 -20.03 -9.16
N ILE A 424 21.27 -19.58 -9.17
CA ILE A 424 20.55 -19.28 -10.41
C ILE A 424 20.35 -17.76 -10.58
N LEU A 425 20.40 -17.01 -9.48
CA LEU A 425 20.36 -15.55 -9.46
C LEU A 425 21.59 -15.01 -8.72
N PRO A 426 22.73 -14.86 -9.40
CA PRO A 426 23.97 -14.42 -8.76
C PRO A 426 23.89 -12.98 -8.21
N THR A 427 22.94 -12.17 -8.67
CA THR A 427 22.71 -10.80 -8.16
C THR A 427 21.79 -10.75 -6.93
N VAL A 428 21.48 -11.91 -6.33
CA VAL A 428 20.72 -11.99 -5.08
C VAL A 428 21.69 -11.98 -3.89
N HIS A 429 21.51 -11.00 -3.01
CA HIS A 429 22.27 -10.89 -1.78
C HIS A 429 21.50 -11.51 -0.63
N ILE A 430 22.12 -12.46 0.08
CA ILE A 430 21.54 -13.11 1.25
C ILE A 430 21.89 -12.29 2.48
N ILE A 431 20.87 -11.95 3.26
CA ILE A 431 20.97 -11.06 4.41
C ILE A 431 21.13 -11.87 5.67
N ASP A 432 22.17 -11.54 6.44
CA ASP A 432 22.43 -12.15 7.74
C ASP A 432 21.91 -11.28 8.89
N TRP A 433 22.00 -9.95 8.74
CA TRP A 433 21.55 -9.02 9.75
C TRP A 433 20.65 -7.95 9.15
N GLU A 434 19.49 -7.73 9.76
CA GLU A 434 18.60 -6.65 9.38
C GLU A 434 17.93 -6.00 10.58
N MET A 435 17.73 -4.69 10.47
CA MET A 435 17.12 -3.89 11.52
C MET A 435 16.39 -2.68 10.95
N GLY A 436 15.23 -2.39 11.52
CA GLY A 436 14.51 -1.14 11.32
C GLY A 436 14.71 -0.18 12.48
N SER A 437 14.70 1.12 12.22
CA SER A 437 14.63 2.15 13.26
C SER A 437 13.72 3.30 12.86
N LEU A 438 13.25 4.01 13.88
CA LEU A 438 12.44 5.22 13.77
C LEU A 438 12.88 6.17 14.89
N ASN A 439 13.36 7.34 14.49
CA ASN A 439 13.95 8.33 15.37
C ASN A 439 13.01 9.55 15.50
N LEU A 440 11.93 9.39 16.26
CA LEU A 440 10.91 10.43 16.44
C LEU A 440 11.46 11.72 17.06
N SER A 441 12.56 11.65 17.81
CA SER A 441 13.25 12.80 18.40
C SER A 441 13.89 13.74 17.37
N LEU A 442 14.02 13.31 16.10
CA LEU A 442 14.52 14.16 15.02
C LEU A 442 13.47 15.16 14.51
N TYR A 443 12.21 15.03 14.92
CA TYR A 443 11.17 15.98 14.57
C TYR A 443 11.28 17.26 15.40
N ASN A 444 11.43 18.40 14.72
CA ASN A 444 11.42 19.70 15.35
C ASN A 444 10.01 20.30 15.24
N SER A 445 9.28 20.29 16.35
CA SER A 445 7.92 20.82 16.43
C SER A 445 7.83 22.34 16.22
N SER A 446 8.82 23.12 16.67
CA SER A 446 8.78 24.58 16.47
C SER A 446 9.01 24.97 15.01
N ARG A 447 9.75 24.16 14.26
CA ARG A 447 9.99 24.35 12.81
C ARG A 447 9.09 23.49 11.93
N ARG A 448 8.23 22.65 12.50
CA ARG A 448 7.36 21.68 11.81
C ARG A 448 8.09 20.83 10.76
N ARG A 449 9.32 20.42 11.08
CA ARG A 449 10.25 19.79 10.12
C ARG A 449 11.09 18.70 10.78
N TRP A 450 11.34 17.66 10.00
CA TRP A 450 12.33 16.63 10.33
C TRP A 450 13.74 17.18 10.12
N SER A 451 14.63 16.89 11.06
CA SER A 451 16.02 17.29 10.99
C SER A 451 16.93 16.09 10.77
N ILE A 452 17.88 16.22 9.85
CA ILE A 452 18.96 15.24 9.70
C ILE A 452 20.32 15.93 9.65
N ASN A 453 21.33 15.26 10.19
CA ASN A 453 22.70 15.72 10.10
C ASN A 453 23.45 14.92 9.02
N SER A 454 23.34 15.35 7.77
CA SER A 454 24.02 14.72 6.63
C SER A 454 25.55 14.66 6.82
N SER A 455 26.15 15.63 7.53
CA SER A 455 27.59 15.62 7.80
C SER A 455 28.02 14.42 8.66
N THR A 456 27.19 14.02 9.63
CA THR A 456 27.42 12.82 10.45
C THR A 456 27.29 11.55 9.62
N ILE A 457 26.36 11.52 8.67
CA ILE A 457 26.22 10.41 7.71
C ILE A 457 27.47 10.33 6.83
N PHE A 458 27.94 11.43 6.28
CA PHE A 458 29.16 11.47 5.47
C PHE A 458 30.40 11.00 6.24
N LYS A 459 30.62 11.53 7.46
CA LYS A 459 31.74 11.15 8.33
C LYS A 459 31.68 9.69 8.80
N SER A 460 30.55 8.99 8.60
CA SER A 460 30.46 7.58 8.98
C SER A 460 31.25 6.66 8.05
N LEU A 461 31.51 7.08 6.81
CA LEU A 461 32.28 6.31 5.83
C LEU A 461 33.76 6.16 6.25
N GLU A 462 34.31 7.15 6.95
CA GLU A 462 35.68 7.15 7.48
C GLU A 462 35.82 6.41 8.82
N ARG A 463 34.70 5.99 9.41
CA ARG A 463 34.66 5.39 10.75
C ARG A 463 34.59 3.87 10.66
N SER A 464 35.18 3.24 11.67
CA SER A 464 35.18 1.79 11.80
C SER A 464 34.21 1.30 12.88
N ARG A 465 33.45 0.25 12.57
CA ARG A 465 32.50 -0.41 13.46
C ARG A 465 32.49 -1.92 13.21
N SER A 466 31.96 -2.68 14.16
CA SER A 466 31.76 -4.12 14.00
C SER A 466 30.29 -4.50 14.11
N LEU A 467 29.92 -5.63 13.51
CA LEU A 467 28.57 -6.20 13.63
C LEU A 467 28.17 -6.41 15.11
N ARG A 468 29.10 -6.87 15.95
CA ARG A 468 28.86 -7.03 17.40
C ARG A 468 28.42 -5.72 18.06
N GLN A 469 28.97 -4.57 17.64
CA GLN A 469 28.56 -3.27 18.16
C GLN A 469 27.15 -2.90 17.68
N LEU A 470 26.81 -3.15 16.41
CA LEU A 470 25.45 -2.97 15.88
C LEU A 470 24.44 -3.83 16.64
N THR A 471 24.71 -5.13 16.76
CA THR A 471 23.81 -6.08 17.44
C THR A 471 23.60 -5.74 18.92
N ARG A 472 24.64 -5.19 19.58
CA ARG A 472 24.50 -4.72 20.98
C ARG A 472 23.62 -3.48 21.08
N GLU A 473 23.68 -2.60 20.10
CA GLU A 473 23.03 -1.29 20.13
C GLU A 473 21.57 -1.33 19.66
N PHE A 474 21.29 -2.08 18.60
CA PHE A 474 19.95 -2.16 18.01
C PHE A 474 19.28 -3.52 18.22
N GLY A 475 20.01 -4.51 18.75
CA GLY A 475 19.51 -5.86 18.91
C GLY A 475 19.71 -6.72 17.65
N GLY A 476 18.98 -7.83 17.61
CA GLY A 476 19.07 -8.86 16.59
C GLY A 476 18.87 -10.23 17.20
N TRP A 477 18.57 -11.22 16.35
CA TRP A 477 18.39 -12.59 16.80
C TRP A 477 19.65 -13.13 17.46
N ARG A 478 19.51 -13.66 18.68
CA ARG A 478 20.62 -14.21 19.48
C ARG A 478 20.81 -15.72 19.27
N ASN A 479 20.52 -16.21 18.06
CA ASN A 479 20.68 -17.61 17.67
C ASN A 479 20.03 -18.62 18.64
N ARG A 480 18.77 -18.38 19.03
CA ARG A 480 17.95 -19.43 19.65
C ARG A 480 17.41 -20.36 18.55
N THR A 481 16.94 -21.54 18.94
CA THR A 481 16.25 -22.47 18.05
C THR A 481 15.07 -21.75 17.38
N PRO A 482 14.86 -21.93 16.05
CA PRO A 482 13.69 -21.43 15.38
C PRO A 482 12.40 -21.88 16.06
N ILE A 483 11.43 -20.98 16.11
CA ILE A 483 10.12 -21.20 16.69
C ILE A 483 9.19 -21.78 15.62
N VAL A 484 8.42 -22.79 16.01
CA VAL A 484 7.37 -23.37 15.15
C VAL A 484 6.16 -22.46 15.17
N MET A 485 5.64 -22.15 13.99
CA MET A 485 4.47 -21.29 13.79
C MET A 485 3.28 -22.14 13.36
N ASP A 486 2.12 -21.82 13.89
CA ASP A 486 0.83 -22.27 13.33
C ASP A 486 0.21 -21.14 12.47
N GLN A 487 -0.91 -21.45 11.82
CA GLN A 487 -1.59 -20.51 10.91
C GLN A 487 -2.13 -19.27 11.63
N GLU A 488 -2.63 -19.39 12.86
CA GLU A 488 -3.16 -18.24 13.62
C GLU A 488 -2.05 -17.28 14.01
N ARG A 489 -0.94 -17.81 14.54
CA ARG A 489 0.26 -17.05 14.88
C ARG A 489 0.88 -16.41 13.64
N ALA A 490 0.93 -17.13 12.51
CA ALA A 490 1.42 -16.57 11.24
C ALA A 490 0.55 -15.41 10.76
N LYS A 491 -0.77 -15.53 10.92
CA LYS A 491 -1.72 -14.48 10.58
C LYS A 491 -1.56 -13.23 11.43
N ILE A 492 -1.41 -13.40 12.74
CA ILE A 492 -1.16 -12.29 13.66
C ILE A 492 0.23 -11.67 13.41
N LEU A 493 1.21 -12.48 13.01
CA LEU A 493 2.53 -12.00 12.62
C LEU A 493 2.51 -11.16 11.33
N ASP A 494 1.69 -11.54 10.34
CA ASP A 494 1.44 -10.74 9.14
C ASP A 494 0.85 -9.37 9.49
N LEU A 495 -0.15 -9.34 10.39
CA LEU A 495 -0.79 -8.11 10.85
C LEU A 495 0.21 -7.13 11.47
N ILE A 496 1.03 -7.60 12.41
CA ILE A 496 2.01 -6.73 13.09
C ILE A 496 3.18 -6.33 12.17
N SER A 497 3.56 -7.19 11.21
CA SER A 497 4.57 -6.87 10.19
C SER A 497 4.13 -5.75 9.26
N TRP A 498 2.86 -5.79 8.84
CA TRP A 498 2.21 -4.78 8.02
C TRP A 498 2.01 -3.46 8.79
N GLY A 499 1.36 -3.55 9.96
CA GLY A 499 1.07 -2.42 10.85
C GLY A 499 -0.40 -2.40 11.31
N LEU A 500 -0.61 -2.16 12.60
CA LEU A 500 -1.92 -2.16 13.24
C LEU A 500 -2.26 -0.78 13.82
N TYR A 501 -3.21 -0.08 13.21
CA TYR A 501 -3.70 1.22 13.70
C TYR A 501 -4.53 1.03 14.97
N LEU A 502 -4.17 1.73 16.05
CA LEU A 502 -4.81 1.53 17.35
C LEU A 502 -6.29 1.96 17.36
N ALA A 503 -6.62 3.05 16.65
CA ALA A 503 -8.01 3.48 16.50
C ALA A 503 -8.87 2.41 15.80
N SER A 504 -8.29 1.71 14.83
CA SER A 504 -8.96 0.66 14.06
C SER A 504 -9.08 -0.66 14.81
N LEU A 505 -8.11 -1.00 15.66
CA LEU A 505 -8.26 -2.10 16.63
C LEU A 505 -9.40 -1.80 17.60
N GLU A 506 -9.46 -0.59 18.18
CA GLU A 506 -10.54 -0.21 19.10
C GLU A 506 -11.94 -0.28 18.43
N LYS A 507 -11.99 -0.12 17.11
CA LYS A 507 -13.19 -0.27 16.26
C LYS A 507 -13.43 -1.67 15.71
N GLU A 508 -12.62 -2.65 16.11
CA GLU A 508 -12.72 -4.05 15.67
C GLU A 508 -12.62 -4.24 14.14
N GLN A 509 -12.13 -3.25 13.39
CA GLN A 509 -12.07 -3.30 11.91
C GLN A 509 -11.20 -4.47 11.42
N TYR A 510 -10.10 -4.74 12.12
CA TYR A 510 -9.25 -5.90 11.85
C TYR A 510 -9.95 -7.21 12.19
N SER A 511 -10.71 -7.26 13.28
CA SER A 511 -11.48 -8.43 13.69
C SER A 511 -12.54 -8.76 12.65
N ASP A 512 -13.25 -7.76 12.14
CA ASP A 512 -14.29 -7.97 11.13
C ASP A 512 -13.73 -8.47 9.79
N TYR A 513 -12.54 -8.01 9.39
CA TYR A 513 -11.95 -8.37 8.10
C TYR A 513 -11.17 -9.69 8.17
N PHE A 514 -10.41 -9.90 9.25
CA PHE A 514 -9.58 -11.09 9.40
C PHE A 514 -10.25 -12.18 10.23
N HIS A 515 -11.42 -11.96 10.85
CA HIS A 515 -12.07 -12.92 11.74
C HIS A 515 -11.15 -13.37 12.89
N ILE A 516 -10.45 -12.41 13.52
CA ILE A 516 -9.64 -12.63 14.73
C ILE A 516 -9.94 -11.50 15.72
N ASP A 517 -10.41 -11.85 16.91
CA ASP A 517 -10.72 -10.87 17.94
C ASP A 517 -9.44 -10.21 18.50
N ASN A 518 -9.61 -8.98 19.02
CA ASN A 518 -8.51 -8.18 19.54
C ASN A 518 -7.77 -8.82 20.72
N ARG A 519 -8.44 -9.62 21.55
CA ARG A 519 -7.80 -10.25 22.70
C ARG A 519 -6.84 -11.33 22.23
N THR A 520 -7.25 -12.15 21.27
CA THR A 520 -6.40 -13.15 20.62
C THR A 520 -5.20 -12.49 19.93
N ILE A 521 -5.40 -11.37 19.24
CA ILE A 521 -4.31 -10.55 18.68
C ILE A 521 -3.34 -10.12 19.79
N GLU A 522 -3.83 -9.51 20.86
CA GLU A 522 -3.00 -8.98 21.94
C GLU A 522 -2.18 -10.06 22.66
N ASP A 523 -2.83 -11.16 23.03
CA ASP A 523 -2.21 -12.27 23.77
C ASP A 523 -1.15 -12.98 22.92
N THR A 524 -1.45 -13.26 21.65
CA THR A 524 -0.50 -13.88 20.72
C THR A 524 0.70 -12.98 20.44
N LEU A 525 0.48 -11.67 20.25
CA LEU A 525 1.57 -10.72 20.07
C LEU A 525 2.47 -10.63 21.31
N LYS A 526 1.90 -10.70 22.52
CA LYS A 526 2.70 -10.74 23.77
C LYS A 526 3.58 -11.97 23.82
N GLN A 527 3.04 -13.14 23.47
CA GLN A 527 3.80 -14.39 23.40
C GLN A 527 4.94 -14.30 22.37
N LEU A 528 4.63 -13.94 21.13
CA LEU A 528 5.62 -13.80 20.04
C LEU A 528 6.73 -12.80 20.40
N LYS A 529 6.38 -11.68 21.05
CA LYS A 529 7.36 -10.70 21.54
C LYS A 529 8.26 -11.28 22.62
N ASN A 530 7.70 -12.00 23.61
CA ASN A 530 8.47 -12.62 24.70
C ASN A 530 9.44 -13.70 24.20
N GLU A 531 9.05 -14.44 23.17
CA GLU A 531 9.90 -15.42 22.49
C GLU A 531 11.00 -14.75 21.65
N GLY A 532 10.84 -13.46 21.32
CA GLY A 532 11.80 -12.67 20.55
C GLY A 532 11.59 -12.73 19.04
N VAL A 533 10.38 -13.07 18.59
CA VAL A 533 10.05 -13.16 17.16
C VAL A 533 10.09 -11.80 16.46
N PHE A 534 9.74 -10.73 17.16
CA PHE A 534 9.78 -9.38 16.60
C PHE A 534 10.15 -8.34 17.65
N SER A 535 10.58 -7.18 17.17
CA SER A 535 10.78 -5.97 17.98
C SER A 535 9.62 -5.01 17.75
N LEU A 536 8.93 -4.64 18.83
CA LEU A 536 7.75 -3.76 18.79
C LEU A 536 8.17 -2.31 18.60
N GLN A 537 7.42 -1.59 17.77
CA GLN A 537 7.55 -0.15 17.61
C GLN A 537 6.18 0.51 17.36
N TYR A 538 5.91 1.58 18.11
CA TYR A 538 4.81 2.51 17.86
C TYR A 538 5.30 3.65 16.97
N SER A 539 4.48 4.00 15.99
CA SER A 539 4.79 5.02 14.99
C SER A 539 3.52 5.73 14.53
N LEU A 540 3.71 6.68 13.62
CA LEU A 540 2.69 7.48 12.99
C LEU A 540 3.01 7.62 11.50
N VAL A 541 2.06 8.15 10.72
CA VAL A 541 2.33 8.50 9.33
C VAL A 541 3.35 9.64 9.28
N LEU A 542 4.54 9.33 8.76
CA LEU A 542 5.65 10.30 8.68
C LEU A 542 5.48 11.20 7.45
N HIS A 543 4.84 12.35 7.64
CA HIS A 543 4.69 13.37 6.59
C HIS A 543 6.01 14.14 6.34
N LYS A 544 6.09 14.81 5.19
CA LYS A 544 7.22 15.68 4.78
C LYS A 544 8.57 14.96 4.68
N LEU A 545 8.56 13.67 4.32
CA LEU A 545 9.75 12.87 4.05
C LEU A 545 9.65 12.21 2.68
N THR A 546 10.79 12.06 2.01
CA THR A 546 10.93 11.25 0.80
C THR A 546 11.74 9.99 1.08
N SER A 547 11.47 8.93 0.32
CA SER A 547 12.14 7.64 0.49
C SER A 547 13.32 7.51 -0.47
N ILE A 548 14.48 7.14 0.06
CA ILE A 548 15.69 6.86 -0.70
C ILE A 548 16.13 5.41 -0.46
N CYS A 549 16.77 4.84 -1.48
CA CYS A 549 17.39 3.52 -1.42
C CYS A 549 18.88 3.67 -1.69
N ILE A 550 19.70 3.07 -0.82
CA ILE A 550 21.15 3.09 -0.90
C ILE A 550 21.65 1.64 -0.93
N LEU A 551 22.43 1.30 -1.95
CA LEU A 551 23.19 0.07 -2.02
C LEU A 551 24.67 0.42 -1.88
N ALA A 552 25.33 -0.15 -0.88
CA ALA A 552 26.74 0.09 -0.60
C ALA A 552 27.50 -1.24 -0.57
N GLU A 553 28.65 -1.28 -1.24
CA GLU A 553 29.55 -2.43 -1.34
C GLU A 553 30.98 -1.99 -1.01
N GLY A 554 31.65 -2.67 -0.08
CA GLY A 554 32.99 -2.33 0.35
C GLY A 554 33.44 -3.06 1.62
N PRO A 555 34.49 -2.56 2.30
CA PRO A 555 34.98 -3.17 3.54
C PRO A 555 33.91 -3.15 4.64
N SER A 556 33.80 -4.25 5.39
CA SER A 556 32.69 -4.46 6.33
C SER A 556 32.61 -3.41 7.44
N SER A 557 33.75 -2.94 7.94
CA SER A 557 33.81 -1.99 9.05
C SER A 557 33.17 -0.60 8.71
N PRO A 558 33.53 0.06 7.60
CA PRO A 558 32.81 1.21 7.06
C PRO A 558 31.33 0.95 6.77
N ILE A 559 30.97 -0.22 6.22
CA ILE A 559 29.58 -0.59 5.94
C ILE A 559 28.75 -0.61 7.24
N TYR A 560 29.25 -1.24 8.29
CA TYR A 560 28.59 -1.24 9.61
C TYR A 560 28.46 0.17 10.20
N SER A 561 29.45 1.03 9.96
CA SER A 561 29.41 2.42 10.40
C SER A 561 28.35 3.25 9.66
N LEU A 562 28.24 3.07 8.34
CA LEU A 562 27.22 3.68 7.51
C LEU A 562 25.81 3.24 7.92
N ALA A 563 25.61 1.91 8.05
CA ALA A 563 24.38 1.30 8.55
C ALA A 563 23.93 1.92 9.88
N ARG A 564 24.85 1.98 10.86
CA ARG A 564 24.59 2.62 12.15
C ARG A 564 24.16 4.07 12.01
N SER A 565 24.83 4.83 11.15
CA SER A 565 24.56 6.26 10.98
C SER A 565 23.14 6.50 10.50
N PHE A 566 22.68 5.75 9.50
CA PHE A 566 21.29 5.80 9.06
C PHE A 566 20.30 5.38 10.15
N LEU A 567 20.58 4.28 10.86
CA LEU A 567 19.71 3.82 11.95
C LEU A 567 19.55 4.86 13.08
N LYS A 568 20.52 5.77 13.26
CA LYS A 568 20.48 6.81 14.31
C LYS A 568 20.02 8.18 13.84
N HIS A 569 20.31 8.52 12.59
CA HIS A 569 20.28 9.91 12.13
C HIS A 569 19.32 10.12 10.96
N ALA A 570 18.65 9.08 10.48
CA ALA A 570 17.48 9.20 9.61
C ALA A 570 16.18 9.09 10.42
N PRO A 571 15.13 9.86 10.08
CA PRO A 571 13.80 9.74 10.70
C PRO A 571 13.28 8.31 10.74
N SER A 572 13.46 7.55 9.66
CA SER A 572 13.30 6.09 9.66
C SER A 572 14.29 5.45 8.70
N ALA A 573 14.80 4.26 9.05
CA ALA A 573 15.68 3.47 8.20
C ALA A 573 15.49 1.98 8.41
N ASP A 574 15.43 1.23 7.31
CA ASP A 574 15.55 -0.23 7.27
C ASP A 574 16.91 -0.58 6.67
N VAL A 575 17.75 -1.25 7.44
CA VAL A 575 19.10 -1.66 7.06
C VAL A 575 19.18 -3.17 6.92
N ARG A 576 19.82 -3.66 5.86
CA ARG A 576 20.05 -5.07 5.58
C ARG A 576 21.49 -5.28 5.18
N ILE A 577 22.21 -6.13 5.91
CA ILE A 577 23.62 -6.42 5.70
C ILE A 577 23.78 -7.91 5.41
N ASN A 578 24.59 -8.22 4.40
CA ASN A 578 24.90 -9.59 4.01
C ASN A 578 25.83 -10.31 5.01
N GLU A 579 26.09 -11.59 4.78
CA GLU A 579 26.79 -12.48 5.73
C GLU A 579 28.25 -12.10 6.00
N ASP A 580 28.99 -11.63 4.99
CA ASP A 580 30.38 -11.16 5.14
C ASP A 580 30.47 -9.68 5.58
N GLY A 581 29.33 -8.99 5.64
CA GLY A 581 29.22 -7.58 5.98
C GLY A 581 29.71 -6.62 4.89
N THR A 582 30.02 -7.10 3.69
CA THR A 582 30.59 -6.27 2.62
C THR A 582 29.54 -5.51 1.82
N THR A 583 28.28 -5.96 1.85
CA THR A 583 27.17 -5.36 1.12
C THR A 583 26.07 -4.93 2.08
N CYS A 584 25.52 -3.74 1.86
CA CYS A 584 24.42 -3.21 2.64
C CYS A 584 23.38 -2.53 1.76
N LEU A 585 22.11 -2.86 1.99
CA LEU A 585 20.96 -2.12 1.47
C LEU A 585 20.34 -1.31 2.60
N ILE A 586 20.16 -0.01 2.36
CA ILE A 586 19.49 0.92 3.28
C ILE A 586 18.30 1.53 2.55
N ILE A 587 17.10 1.35 3.10
CA ILE A 587 15.91 2.10 2.69
C ILE A 587 15.62 3.10 3.80
N ALA A 588 15.69 4.39 3.50
CA ALA A 588 15.53 5.43 4.51
C ALA A 588 14.53 6.49 4.06
N ARG A 589 13.81 7.07 5.03
CA ARG A 589 13.00 8.28 4.80
C ARG A 589 13.75 9.49 5.32
N VAL A 590 13.91 10.50 4.49
CA VAL A 590 14.69 11.70 4.78
C VAL A 590 13.94 12.97 4.35
N PRO A 591 14.21 14.14 4.95
CA PRO A 591 13.66 15.41 4.49
C PRO A 591 13.98 15.66 3.01
N GLU A 592 13.03 16.19 2.24
CA GLU A 592 13.18 16.43 0.80
C GLU A 592 14.38 17.35 0.50
N ASP A 593 14.59 18.40 1.30
CA ASP A 593 15.71 19.34 1.18
C ASP A 593 17.08 18.69 1.45
N LYS A 594 17.10 17.52 2.08
CA LYS A 594 18.32 16.75 2.38
C LYS A 594 18.50 15.53 1.50
N ALA A 595 17.44 15.09 0.82
CA ALA A 595 17.51 13.98 -0.12
C ALA A 595 18.51 14.28 -1.23
N TYR A 596 18.45 15.48 -1.84
CA TYR A 596 19.40 15.88 -2.89
C TYR A 596 20.86 15.80 -2.43
N ASP A 597 21.17 16.35 -1.25
CA ASP A 597 22.52 16.31 -0.67
C ASP A 597 23.02 14.86 -0.48
N LEU A 598 22.17 13.98 0.04
CA LEU A 598 22.52 12.58 0.25
C LEU A 598 22.69 11.83 -1.08
N LEU A 599 21.78 12.03 -2.03
CA LEU A 599 21.79 11.33 -3.31
C LEU A 599 23.00 11.72 -4.18
N THR A 600 23.46 12.98 -4.10
CA THR A 600 24.56 13.48 -4.93
C THR A 600 25.93 13.39 -4.26
N ARG A 601 26.03 13.69 -2.95
CA ARG A 601 27.33 13.82 -2.26
C ARG A 601 27.78 12.56 -1.55
N LEU A 602 26.85 11.73 -1.08
CA LEU A 602 27.20 10.47 -0.39
C LEU A 602 27.98 9.51 -1.30
N PRO A 603 27.59 9.29 -2.58
CA PRO A 603 28.35 8.41 -3.48
C PRO A 603 29.79 8.89 -3.72
N LEU A 604 29.98 10.21 -3.91
CA LEU A 604 31.29 10.81 -4.13
C LEU A 604 32.23 10.54 -2.95
N LYS A 605 31.76 10.80 -1.73
CA LYS A 605 32.53 10.54 -0.50
C LYS A 605 32.77 9.05 -0.23
N ALA A 606 31.82 8.20 -0.60
CA ALA A 606 31.99 6.75 -0.46
C ALA A 606 33.11 6.24 -1.38
N SER A 607 33.19 6.75 -2.61
CA SER A 607 34.25 6.42 -3.55
C SER A 607 35.64 6.80 -3.01
N GLU A 608 35.79 7.95 -2.35
CA GLU A 608 37.04 8.35 -1.68
C GLU A 608 37.46 7.37 -0.57
N SER A 609 36.51 6.66 0.02
CA SER A 609 36.72 5.68 1.10
C SER A 609 36.78 4.22 0.61
N GLY A 610 36.86 3.99 -0.71
CA GLY A 610 36.89 2.64 -1.28
C GLY A 610 35.57 1.87 -1.18
N ILE A 611 34.45 2.58 -1.05
CA ILE A 611 33.09 2.00 -1.04
C ILE A 611 32.40 2.35 -2.35
N THR A 612 31.89 1.34 -3.05
CA THR A 612 30.98 1.53 -4.17
C THR A 612 29.58 1.77 -3.63
N LEU A 613 29.05 2.97 -3.82
CA LEU A 613 27.73 3.34 -3.31
C LEU A 613 26.83 3.89 -4.40
N ARG A 614 25.62 3.33 -4.50
CA ARG A 614 24.54 3.83 -5.36
C ARG A 614 23.41 4.32 -4.46
N ALA A 615 22.98 5.56 -4.65
CA ALA A 615 21.87 6.16 -3.93
C ALA A 615 20.83 6.67 -4.92
N LEU A 616 19.60 6.20 -4.81
CA LEU A 616 18.50 6.54 -5.71
C LEU A 616 17.21 6.82 -4.94
N PRO A 617 16.36 7.76 -5.40
CA PRO A 617 15.02 7.92 -4.85
C PRO A 617 14.15 6.71 -5.19
N ILE A 618 13.20 6.39 -4.32
CA ILE A 618 12.18 5.36 -4.60
C ILE A 618 11.01 6.06 -5.31
N SER A 619 10.74 5.68 -6.55
CA SER A 619 9.69 6.30 -7.39
C SER A 619 8.39 5.51 -7.44
N ALA A 620 8.42 4.23 -7.09
CA ALA A 620 7.23 3.41 -6.90
C ALA A 620 7.53 2.29 -5.89
N TYR A 621 6.52 1.86 -5.14
CA TYR A 621 6.64 0.85 -4.10
C TYR A 621 5.38 -0.01 -4.07
N ILE A 622 5.53 -1.34 -4.01
CA ILE A 622 4.45 -2.29 -3.74
C ILE A 622 4.88 -3.21 -2.59
N GLY A 623 3.98 -3.38 -1.61
CA GLY A 623 4.14 -4.32 -0.50
C GLY A 623 3.15 -5.50 -0.59
N TYR A 624 3.58 -6.64 -0.07
CA TYR A 624 2.83 -7.90 0.00
C TYR A 624 2.99 -8.56 1.39
N ARG A 625 3.00 -7.75 2.44
CA ARG A 625 3.21 -8.17 3.84
C ARG A 625 1.96 -8.71 4.52
N ASN A 626 0.78 -8.28 4.08
CA ASN A 626 -0.50 -8.58 4.73
C ASN A 626 -0.84 -10.07 4.88
N ASN A 627 -0.20 -10.96 4.11
CA ASN A 627 -0.39 -12.40 4.19
C ASN A 627 0.90 -13.21 3.94
N LEU A 628 2.07 -12.59 4.11
CA LEU A 628 3.35 -13.18 3.74
C LEU A 628 3.64 -14.50 4.47
N TYR A 629 3.53 -14.54 5.80
CA TYR A 629 3.84 -15.72 6.59
C TYR A 629 2.77 -16.79 6.42
N GLN A 630 1.48 -16.43 6.41
CA GLN A 630 0.40 -17.40 6.13
C GLN A 630 0.59 -18.05 4.77
N ARG A 631 0.87 -17.25 3.73
CA ARG A 631 1.09 -17.73 2.35
C ARG A 631 2.30 -18.66 2.24
N LEU A 632 3.30 -18.51 3.11
CA LEU A 632 4.49 -19.36 3.12
C LEU A 632 4.37 -20.53 4.09
N LEU A 633 3.37 -20.59 4.97
CA LEU A 633 3.24 -21.67 5.95
C LEU A 633 2.42 -22.82 5.37
N LYS A 634 3.03 -24.01 5.24
CA LYS A 634 2.34 -25.23 4.82
C LYS A 634 1.49 -25.80 5.95
N ASN A 635 0.56 -26.68 5.59
CA ASN A 635 -0.33 -27.36 6.56
C ASN A 635 0.42 -28.25 7.57
N ASP A 636 1.63 -28.70 7.24
CA ASP A 636 2.49 -29.48 8.12
C ASP A 636 3.34 -28.62 9.08
N GLY A 637 3.17 -27.29 9.06
CA GLY A 637 3.91 -26.34 9.89
C GLY A 637 5.30 -25.98 9.35
N THR A 638 5.70 -26.49 8.18
CA THR A 638 6.95 -26.13 7.51
C THR A 638 6.79 -24.93 6.58
N TRP A 639 7.90 -24.26 6.29
CA TRP A 639 7.91 -23.14 5.35
C TRP A 639 7.99 -23.63 3.91
N ASP A 640 7.21 -22.98 3.04
CA ASP A 640 7.20 -23.20 1.61
C ASP A 640 8.55 -22.87 1.00
N ASP A 641 9.15 -23.89 0.39
CA ASP A 641 10.48 -23.86 -0.23
C ASP A 641 10.40 -24.03 -1.75
N ASP A 642 9.19 -24.04 -2.31
CA ASP A 642 9.00 -24.13 -3.75
C ASP A 642 9.28 -22.78 -4.40
N ILE A 643 10.42 -22.71 -5.08
CA ILE A 643 10.88 -21.56 -5.86
C ILE A 643 10.68 -21.76 -7.37
N SER A 644 9.93 -22.77 -7.81
CA SER A 644 9.75 -23.11 -9.24
C SER A 644 9.25 -21.92 -10.06
N GLY A 645 8.35 -21.11 -9.49
CA GLY A 645 7.88 -19.86 -10.08
C GLY A 645 9.03 -18.89 -10.35
N LEU A 646 9.92 -18.67 -9.37
CA LEU A 646 11.12 -17.86 -9.55
C LEU A 646 12.06 -18.44 -10.61
N LEU A 647 12.27 -19.76 -10.63
CA LEU A 647 13.14 -20.44 -11.60
C LEU A 647 12.64 -20.30 -13.04
N SER A 648 11.33 -20.37 -13.22
CA SER A 648 10.70 -20.29 -14.55
C SER A 648 10.90 -18.92 -15.21
N GLN A 649 11.11 -17.86 -14.43
CA GLN A 649 11.36 -16.50 -14.94
C GLN A 649 12.79 -16.30 -15.45
N ILE A 650 13.75 -17.16 -15.06
CA ILE A 650 15.18 -16.96 -15.36
C ILE A 650 15.51 -17.31 -16.81
N ARG A 651 14.71 -18.18 -17.43
CA ARG A 651 14.86 -18.56 -18.85
C ARG A 651 14.43 -17.47 -19.84
N LEU A 652 13.94 -16.33 -19.35
CA LEU A 652 13.51 -15.19 -20.17
C LEU A 652 14.65 -14.19 -20.47
N GLN A 653 15.92 -14.53 -20.23
CA GLN A 653 17.03 -13.76 -20.80
C GLN A 653 16.95 -13.82 -22.32
N SER A 654 16.84 -12.64 -22.93
CA SER A 654 16.65 -12.38 -24.35
C SER A 654 17.58 -13.22 -25.22
N LYS A 655 17.02 -13.90 -26.22
CA LYS A 655 17.70 -13.96 -27.52
C LYS A 655 18.11 -12.53 -27.85
N ASN A 656 19.40 -12.30 -28.05
CA ASN A 656 19.91 -11.04 -28.57
C ASN A 656 19.03 -10.64 -29.76
N GLU A 657 18.30 -9.54 -29.61
CA GLU A 657 17.86 -8.77 -30.77
C GLU A 657 19.10 -7.96 -31.17
N ASP A 658 19.81 -8.49 -32.17
CA ASP A 658 20.72 -7.71 -33.02
C ASP A 658 19.91 -6.72 -33.88
#